data_AF-A0AAI9ZIJ2-F1
#
_entry.id   AF-A0AAI9ZIJ2-F1
#
_cell.length_a   1.000
_cell.length_b   1.000
_cell.length_c   1.000
_cell.angle_alpha   90.00
_cell.angle_beta   90.00
_cell.angle_gamma   90.00
#
_symmetry.space_group_name_H-M   'P 1'
#
loop_
_entity.id
_entity.type
_entity.pdbx_description
1 polymer ?
#
loop_
_entity_poly.entity_id
_entity_poly.type
_entity_poly.pdbx_seq_one_letter_code
_entity_poly.pdbx_strand_id
1 'polypeptide(L)'
;MASSSWRLLKGKTACITGGTTGIGRAITLEYLRHGANVVVNHLGLPSDEKHRLSLIEEAEKIRKDGPKDSPTGELIELAGDVTDPNTGKGLVAAAVKKWGGLDVFIANAGIFKPAEFLTLEKEVFDKTLHVNVNGAFYSCQAAANQMVKQGRGGSIIGISSISALQGGGLQTHYTPTKAAVLSMIQSMAVALAKHRIRCNALLPGTIHTQLAEEDMQNETKRNYLEQRIPMGVGKPHDLAGPAVFLGCEQLSGFMTGSQMLVDGGMYAHLQLPRTGSCPVRNSPTSRDSSQLQVFPVASTFLIARYDTTPPVVAQNPLIVATHQIHFTSTQYFSSFNGINIIKMGADDEETQRYFTRGRLSRGHGLRNSTGCATCRRRHVKCDERKPICGGCERTKHNCLYTPRRPPNRKRSGPVVSVTPNSGTPKSTTPREPQSPRSPSPPVICDDEPAPLPAVTLGETHPPSTASATTIAPSNDEGIDTSHDISTGDRPAFEQDSPEQVDALCTGIIPRGTAQTSSSFGTNLENATAIWVDLLLQDAAMQEIDFTNVNFEEGVDLFASSVVQSPAVGRGLPKASGEGLSPTPCASHPYLHERSPTLDEYQCLEKQAWRSATPLPIQSQEHVIFQNFVQHISRWMDLFEPRRPFGTLVPQLAMHNVGLLNAVLALSSRHLSLSTYPAGTQTRDPNDALRYYYKTLHYIQEAMQYDTYKTSLELLATSVTVSAYEMLDGSRQDWERHLKGVFWIQRSQVIHGDSMGLKQAVWWAWLCQDVWAAFREKRRPFTFWRPLKALDDLGPSELAARSVYFFAQVIAFCSHEETEAGKNDPHARIAAADALREMLENWRRHLTAEFQPLPFPSSPDDIFEPIWINPPAFAVAFQIYYCSHILLLMNVPVLGGLEQYTQQRKRLMECVKKVCGIGMTLSDYPSSVLCSQCLFIAGIPLENSRERKCVLDLLEACHNRSGWPVKPLGEELKL
;
A
#
# COMPACT_ATOMS: atom_id res chain seq x y z
N MET A 1 0.16 35.34 -25.05
CA MET A 1 -1.20 34.84 -25.34
C MET A 1 -1.03 33.62 -26.23
N ALA A 2 -1.61 32.47 -25.90
CA ALA A 2 -1.63 31.30 -26.76
C ALA A 2 -3.05 31.10 -27.27
N SER A 3 -3.37 31.68 -28.44
CA SER A 3 -4.68 31.57 -29.07
C SER A 3 -4.70 30.43 -30.09
N SER A 4 -5.91 30.02 -30.48
CA SER A 4 -6.23 29.16 -31.64
C SER A 4 -5.50 27.81 -31.75
N SER A 5 -6.19 26.75 -31.30
CA SER A 5 -6.55 25.64 -32.21
C SER A 5 -7.58 24.67 -31.60
N TRP A 6 -7.39 24.22 -30.35
CA TRP A 6 -8.14 23.09 -29.81
C TRP A 6 -9.47 23.46 -29.12
N ARG A 7 -10.57 23.38 -29.86
CA ARG A 7 -11.96 23.38 -29.34
C ARG A 7 -12.32 22.02 -28.72
N LEU A 8 -11.67 21.70 -27.60
CA LEU A 8 -11.69 20.40 -26.90
C LEU A 8 -13.09 19.83 -26.56
N LEU A 9 -14.13 20.66 -26.53
CA LEU A 9 -15.50 20.26 -26.19
C LEU A 9 -16.51 20.58 -27.31
N LYS A 10 -16.04 20.81 -28.55
CA LYS A 10 -16.89 21.16 -29.70
C LYS A 10 -18.08 20.20 -29.86
N GLY A 11 -19.29 20.72 -29.73
CA GLY A 11 -20.55 19.96 -29.89
C GLY A 11 -20.93 19.08 -28.70
N LYS A 12 -20.16 19.06 -27.61
CA LYS A 12 -20.57 18.44 -26.33
C LYS A 12 -21.63 19.32 -25.67
N THR A 13 -22.60 18.73 -24.97
CA THR A 13 -23.60 19.48 -24.19
C THR A 13 -23.38 19.30 -22.69
N ALA A 14 -23.35 20.40 -21.93
CA ALA A 14 -23.05 20.42 -20.51
C ALA A 14 -24.19 21.03 -19.67
N CYS A 15 -24.32 20.57 -18.43
CA CYS A 15 -25.17 21.20 -17.41
C CYS A 15 -24.33 21.56 -16.17
N ILE A 16 -24.52 22.77 -15.61
CA ILE A 16 -23.72 23.31 -14.50
C ILE A 16 -24.65 23.91 -13.43
N THR A 17 -24.59 23.42 -12.20
CA THR A 17 -25.36 23.98 -11.07
C THR A 17 -24.64 25.16 -10.40
N GLY A 18 -25.36 26.22 -10.04
CA GLY A 18 -24.80 27.42 -9.39
C GLY A 18 -23.74 28.15 -10.23
N GLY A 19 -23.97 28.29 -11.54
CA GLY A 19 -22.94 28.76 -12.49
C GLY A 19 -22.98 30.24 -12.87
N THR A 20 -23.80 31.07 -12.22
CA THR A 20 -23.83 32.53 -12.45
C THR A 20 -22.63 33.27 -11.82
N THR A 21 -22.00 32.70 -10.79
CA THR A 21 -20.91 33.32 -10.03
C THR A 21 -19.72 32.38 -9.81
N GLY A 22 -18.61 32.93 -9.32
CA GLY A 22 -17.43 32.18 -8.85
C GLY A 22 -16.89 31.13 -9.84
N ILE A 23 -16.54 29.95 -9.30
CA ILE A 23 -15.97 28.82 -10.04
C ILE A 23 -16.93 28.36 -11.16
N GLY A 24 -18.23 28.24 -10.86
CA GLY A 24 -19.24 27.82 -11.83
C GLY A 24 -19.35 28.76 -13.05
N ARG A 25 -19.23 30.08 -12.84
CA ARG A 25 -19.18 31.07 -13.94
C ARG A 25 -17.93 30.90 -14.81
N ALA A 26 -16.78 30.71 -14.18
CA ALA A 26 -15.52 30.51 -14.91
C ALA A 26 -15.55 29.24 -15.77
N ILE A 27 -16.05 28.12 -15.21
CA ILE A 27 -16.22 26.87 -15.97
C ILE A 27 -17.25 27.07 -17.10
N THR A 28 -18.37 27.75 -16.84
CA THR A 28 -19.40 28.04 -17.87
C THR A 28 -18.81 28.79 -19.07
N LEU A 29 -18.11 29.91 -18.81
CA LEU A 29 -17.50 30.74 -19.86
C LEU A 29 -16.44 29.97 -20.65
N GLU A 30 -15.62 29.15 -19.98
CA GLU A 30 -14.56 28.40 -20.66
C GLU A 30 -15.10 27.19 -21.45
N TYR A 31 -16.20 26.58 -21.02
CA TYR A 31 -16.91 25.56 -21.79
C TYR A 31 -17.46 26.13 -23.11
N LEU A 32 -18.06 27.33 -23.06
CA LEU A 32 -18.52 28.06 -24.27
C LEU A 32 -17.34 28.37 -25.20
N ARG A 33 -16.18 28.78 -24.66
CA ARG A 33 -14.92 29.00 -25.41
C ARG A 33 -14.36 27.72 -26.03
N HIS A 34 -14.45 26.57 -25.36
CA HIS A 34 -14.05 25.28 -25.96
C HIS A 34 -15.11 24.64 -26.86
N GLY A 35 -16.27 25.27 -27.05
CA GLY A 35 -17.30 24.86 -28.03
C GLY A 35 -18.40 23.94 -27.48
N ALA A 36 -18.55 23.85 -26.15
CA ALA A 36 -19.64 23.11 -25.52
C ALA A 36 -20.87 24.00 -25.30
N ASN A 37 -22.05 23.48 -25.63
CA ASN A 37 -23.32 24.07 -25.22
C ASN A 37 -23.52 23.91 -23.72
N VAL A 38 -24.08 24.92 -23.03
CA VAL A 38 -24.23 24.90 -21.56
C VAL A 38 -25.64 25.26 -21.12
N VAL A 39 -26.25 24.44 -20.27
CA VAL A 39 -27.34 24.86 -19.38
C VAL A 39 -26.76 25.24 -18.02
N VAL A 40 -26.90 26.50 -17.63
CA VAL A 40 -26.46 27.02 -16.33
C VAL A 40 -27.64 27.21 -15.39
N ASN A 41 -27.48 26.82 -14.13
CA ASN A 41 -28.49 26.97 -13.10
C ASN A 41 -28.09 27.99 -12.02
N HIS A 42 -29.10 28.64 -11.46
CA HIS A 42 -29.04 29.67 -10.41
C HIS A 42 -30.36 29.64 -9.62
N LEU A 43 -30.43 30.35 -8.49
CA LEU A 43 -31.59 30.32 -7.60
C LEU A 43 -32.75 31.25 -8.03
N GLY A 44 -32.57 32.07 -9.08
CA GLY A 44 -33.59 33.03 -9.52
C GLY A 44 -33.83 34.21 -8.57
N LEU A 45 -32.92 34.45 -7.62
CA LEU A 45 -33.07 35.51 -6.62
C LEU A 45 -32.88 36.91 -7.25
N PRO A 46 -33.64 37.94 -6.84
CA PRO A 46 -33.47 39.31 -7.35
C PRO A 46 -32.07 39.91 -7.10
N SER A 47 -31.34 39.43 -6.09
CA SER A 47 -29.93 39.76 -5.83
C SER A 47 -29.01 39.34 -6.97
N ASP A 48 -29.34 38.24 -7.64
CA ASP A 48 -28.46 37.54 -8.57
C ASP A 48 -28.67 38.01 -10.01
N GLU A 49 -29.70 38.83 -10.26
CA GLU A 49 -30.10 39.36 -11.57
C GLU A 49 -28.91 39.97 -12.33
N LYS A 50 -28.13 40.82 -11.66
CA LYS A 50 -26.91 41.45 -12.23
C LYS A 50 -25.87 40.41 -12.65
N HIS A 51 -25.74 39.31 -11.91
CA HIS A 51 -24.81 38.23 -12.24
C HIS A 51 -25.34 37.33 -13.36
N ARG A 52 -26.66 37.11 -13.46
CA ARG A 52 -27.30 36.40 -14.57
C ARG A 52 -27.18 37.18 -15.87
N LEU A 53 -27.59 38.46 -15.88
CA LEU A 53 -27.55 39.31 -17.07
C LEU A 53 -26.13 39.48 -17.63
N SER A 54 -25.14 39.75 -16.77
CA SER A 54 -23.74 39.86 -17.21
C SER A 54 -23.15 38.54 -17.71
N LEU A 55 -23.61 37.38 -17.23
CA LEU A 55 -23.18 36.08 -17.79
C LEU A 55 -23.74 35.88 -19.21
N ILE A 56 -24.98 36.29 -19.45
CA ILE A 56 -25.59 36.26 -20.79
C ILE A 56 -24.83 37.20 -21.73
N GLU A 57 -24.50 38.42 -21.28
CA GLU A 57 -23.70 39.38 -22.05
C GLU A 57 -22.29 38.86 -22.39
N GLU A 58 -21.58 38.27 -21.42
CA GLU A 58 -20.27 37.64 -21.67
C GLU A 58 -20.37 36.44 -22.61
N ALA A 59 -21.43 35.62 -22.51
CA ALA A 59 -21.65 34.48 -23.39
C ALA A 59 -21.96 34.91 -24.84
N GLU A 60 -22.80 35.94 -25.02
CA GLU A 60 -23.06 36.54 -26.33
C GLU A 60 -21.82 37.20 -26.92
N LYS A 61 -20.98 37.84 -26.09
CA LYS A 61 -19.69 38.35 -26.52
C LYS A 61 -18.74 37.23 -26.97
N ILE A 62 -18.64 36.14 -26.21
CA ILE A 62 -17.86 34.94 -26.62
C ILE A 62 -18.36 34.40 -27.96
N ARG A 63 -19.68 34.38 -28.18
CA ARG A 63 -20.31 33.93 -29.44
C ARG A 63 -20.00 34.87 -30.61
N LYS A 64 -20.04 36.19 -30.39
CA LYS A 64 -19.78 37.23 -31.40
C LYS A 64 -18.30 37.36 -31.77
N ASP A 65 -17.41 37.28 -30.78
CA ASP A 65 -15.96 37.42 -30.95
C ASP A 65 -15.29 36.08 -31.36
N GLY A 66 -16.09 35.04 -31.61
CA GLY A 66 -15.63 33.71 -32.01
C GLY A 66 -15.17 33.60 -33.48
N PRO A 67 -14.26 32.67 -33.82
CA PRO A 67 -13.88 32.40 -35.21
C PRO A 67 -15.07 31.85 -35.99
N LYS A 68 -15.36 32.42 -37.16
CA LYS A 68 -16.50 32.05 -38.01
C LYS A 68 -16.49 30.57 -38.41
N ASP A 69 -15.30 30.00 -38.58
CA ASP A 69 -15.09 28.65 -39.10
C ASP A 69 -15.20 27.54 -38.02
N SER A 70 -15.40 27.91 -36.75
CA SER A 70 -15.69 26.92 -35.70
C SER A 70 -16.58 27.50 -34.60
N PRO A 71 -17.83 27.04 -34.47
CA PRO A 71 -18.79 27.60 -33.52
C PRO A 71 -18.32 27.48 -32.07
N THR A 72 -18.64 28.52 -31.31
CA THR A 72 -18.67 28.50 -29.84
C THR A 72 -19.87 27.71 -29.34
N GLY A 73 -19.90 27.41 -28.05
CA GLY A 73 -21.12 26.95 -27.41
C GLY A 73 -22.21 28.01 -27.37
N GLU A 74 -23.45 27.57 -27.17
CA GLU A 74 -24.57 28.42 -26.76
C GLU A 74 -24.92 28.22 -25.28
N LEU A 75 -25.46 29.27 -24.65
CA LEU A 75 -25.95 29.25 -23.26
C LEU A 75 -27.48 29.08 -23.20
N ILE A 76 -27.96 28.38 -22.19
CA ILE A 76 -29.31 28.50 -21.61
C ILE A 76 -29.12 28.76 -20.11
N GLU A 77 -29.94 29.61 -19.51
CA GLU A 77 -30.08 29.70 -18.06
C GLU A 77 -31.40 29.06 -17.58
N LEU A 78 -31.39 28.47 -16.38
CA LEU A 78 -32.57 27.86 -15.78
C LEU A 78 -32.57 28.05 -14.25
N ALA A 79 -33.51 28.86 -13.78
CA ALA A 79 -33.76 29.06 -12.35
C ALA A 79 -34.28 27.78 -11.68
N GLY A 80 -33.77 27.47 -10.48
CA GLY A 80 -34.27 26.37 -9.64
C GLY A 80 -33.37 26.08 -8.45
N ASP A 81 -33.96 25.72 -7.31
CA ASP A 81 -33.21 25.31 -6.12
C ASP A 81 -32.72 23.87 -6.28
N VAL A 82 -31.41 23.64 -6.13
CA VAL A 82 -30.82 22.30 -6.26
C VAL A 82 -31.31 21.31 -5.19
N THR A 83 -31.85 21.78 -4.07
CA THR A 83 -32.45 20.92 -3.03
C THR A 83 -33.74 20.23 -3.51
N ASP A 84 -34.43 20.76 -4.51
CA ASP A 84 -35.53 20.05 -5.20
C ASP A 84 -34.94 18.98 -6.15
N PRO A 85 -35.27 17.68 -5.96
CA PRO A 85 -34.86 16.61 -6.88
C PRO A 85 -35.28 16.82 -8.34
N ASN A 86 -36.22 17.72 -8.62
CA ASN A 86 -36.70 18.03 -9.97
C ASN A 86 -35.86 19.09 -10.68
N THR A 87 -35.12 19.96 -9.98
CA THR A 87 -34.24 20.97 -10.60
C THR A 87 -33.21 20.30 -11.52
N GLY A 88 -32.50 19.27 -11.02
CA GLY A 88 -31.56 18.50 -11.82
C GLY A 88 -32.19 17.87 -13.08
N LYS A 89 -33.44 17.40 -13.00
CA LYS A 89 -34.20 16.89 -14.14
C LYS A 89 -34.55 18.02 -15.13
N GLY A 90 -34.86 19.22 -14.63
CA GLY A 90 -35.15 20.42 -15.42
C GLY A 90 -33.98 20.87 -16.28
N LEU A 91 -32.76 20.99 -15.71
CA LEU A 91 -31.55 21.29 -16.49
C LEU A 91 -31.35 20.28 -17.63
N VAL A 92 -31.43 18.99 -17.29
CA VAL A 92 -31.19 17.89 -18.23
C VAL A 92 -32.27 17.82 -19.31
N ALA A 93 -33.53 18.08 -18.97
CA ALA A 93 -34.62 18.20 -19.93
C ALA A 93 -34.44 19.40 -20.87
N ALA A 94 -33.97 20.54 -20.39
CA ALA A 94 -33.66 21.71 -21.23
C ALA A 94 -32.51 21.41 -22.22
N ALA A 95 -31.44 20.77 -21.74
CA ALA A 95 -30.30 20.34 -22.57
C ALA A 95 -30.75 19.37 -23.68
N VAL A 96 -31.50 18.32 -23.32
CA VAL A 96 -32.02 17.33 -24.27
C VAL A 96 -33.02 17.95 -25.24
N LYS A 97 -33.88 18.88 -24.79
CA LYS A 97 -34.86 19.55 -25.65
C LYS A 97 -34.22 20.44 -26.72
N LYS A 98 -33.11 21.14 -26.41
CA LYS A 98 -32.45 22.05 -27.36
C LYS A 98 -31.36 21.37 -28.20
N TRP A 99 -30.62 20.42 -27.63
CA TRP A 99 -29.42 19.84 -28.25
C TRP A 99 -29.39 18.30 -28.26
N GLY A 100 -30.50 17.63 -27.94
CA GLY A 100 -30.70 16.19 -28.13
C GLY A 100 -30.06 15.25 -27.10
N GLY A 101 -29.16 15.74 -26.24
CA GLY A 101 -28.45 14.89 -25.26
C GLY A 101 -27.70 15.66 -24.18
N LEU A 102 -26.95 14.92 -23.35
CA LEU A 102 -26.10 15.45 -22.29
C LEU A 102 -24.74 14.72 -22.31
N ASP A 103 -23.63 15.44 -22.41
CA ASP A 103 -22.28 14.88 -22.38
C ASP A 103 -21.58 15.07 -21.04
N VAL A 104 -21.76 16.25 -20.42
CA VAL A 104 -21.07 16.61 -19.17
C VAL A 104 -22.07 17.13 -18.13
N PHE A 105 -21.90 16.76 -16.87
CA PHE A 105 -22.61 17.39 -15.76
C PHE A 105 -21.64 17.85 -14.68
N ILE A 106 -21.76 19.09 -14.24
CA ILE A 106 -20.94 19.68 -13.18
C ILE A 106 -21.82 20.05 -11.99
N ALA A 107 -21.70 19.27 -10.91
CA ALA A 107 -22.31 19.55 -9.62
C ALA A 107 -21.43 20.56 -8.86
N ASN A 108 -21.64 21.85 -9.13
CA ASN A 108 -20.86 22.97 -8.58
C ASN A 108 -21.59 23.72 -7.45
N ALA A 109 -22.92 23.76 -7.46
CA ALA A 109 -23.70 24.46 -6.44
C ALA A 109 -23.33 24.00 -5.01
N GLY A 110 -23.16 24.98 -4.13
CA GLY A 110 -22.84 24.75 -2.73
C GLY A 110 -22.79 26.06 -1.95
N ILE A 111 -22.96 25.97 -0.64
CA ILE A 111 -22.85 27.08 0.32
C ILE A 111 -21.84 26.77 1.42
N PHE A 112 -21.37 27.84 2.06
CA PHE A 112 -20.53 27.84 3.25
C PHE A 112 -20.81 29.12 4.05
N LYS A 113 -20.88 29.03 5.39
CA LYS A 113 -20.92 30.16 6.33
C LYS A 113 -19.95 29.81 7.45
N PRO A 114 -18.87 30.58 7.71
CA PRO A 114 -17.98 30.31 8.85
C PRO A 114 -18.79 30.25 10.16
N ALA A 115 -18.64 29.17 10.92
CA ALA A 115 -19.38 28.96 12.17
C ALA A 115 -18.55 28.15 13.18
N GLU A 116 -18.52 28.60 14.43
CA GLU A 116 -17.91 27.88 15.55
C GLU A 116 -18.69 26.61 15.89
N PHE A 117 -17.99 25.54 16.24
CA PHE A 117 -18.63 24.22 16.45
C PHE A 117 -19.62 24.21 17.63
N LEU A 118 -19.26 24.87 18.74
CA LEU A 118 -20.06 24.88 19.97
C LEU A 118 -21.33 25.74 19.89
N THR A 119 -21.45 26.60 18.87
CA THR A 119 -22.58 27.52 18.66
C THR A 119 -23.19 27.40 17.26
N LEU A 120 -22.90 26.29 16.56
CA LEU A 120 -23.41 26.00 15.23
C LEU A 120 -24.94 25.85 15.23
N GLU A 121 -25.63 26.81 14.62
CA GLU A 121 -27.06 26.78 14.37
C GLU A 121 -27.45 25.53 13.55
N LYS A 122 -28.44 24.77 14.03
CA LYS A 122 -28.93 23.55 13.35
C LYS A 122 -29.38 23.85 11.92
N GLU A 123 -29.99 25.02 11.73
CA GLU A 123 -30.50 25.53 10.45
C GLU A 123 -29.37 25.77 9.44
N VAL A 124 -28.18 26.17 9.91
CA VAL A 124 -26.97 26.32 9.07
C VAL A 124 -26.40 24.95 8.69
N PHE A 125 -26.38 24.00 9.63
CA PHE A 125 -25.97 22.62 9.37
C PHE A 125 -26.89 21.95 8.33
N ASP A 126 -28.20 21.91 8.58
CA ASP A 126 -29.19 21.28 7.71
C ASP A 126 -29.19 21.89 6.32
N LYS A 127 -29.20 23.23 6.21
CA LYS A 127 -29.18 23.92 4.91
C LYS A 127 -27.89 23.61 4.13
N THR A 128 -26.74 23.55 4.79
CA THR A 128 -25.47 23.20 4.13
C THR A 128 -25.47 21.74 3.66
N LEU A 129 -25.98 20.81 4.47
CA LEU A 129 -26.13 19.40 4.11
C LEU A 129 -27.06 19.21 2.90
N HIS A 130 -28.24 19.85 2.92
CA HIS A 130 -29.20 19.75 1.82
C HIS A 130 -28.68 20.35 0.52
N VAL A 131 -28.10 21.56 0.54
CA VAL A 131 -27.58 22.18 -0.69
C VAL A 131 -26.37 21.42 -1.23
N ASN A 132 -25.38 21.12 -0.37
CA ASN A 132 -24.10 20.59 -0.83
C ASN A 132 -24.14 19.09 -1.16
N VAL A 133 -24.90 18.28 -0.41
CA VAL A 133 -24.96 16.82 -0.60
C VAL A 133 -26.20 16.41 -1.37
N ASN A 134 -27.40 16.73 -0.90
CA ASN A 134 -28.63 16.31 -1.59
C ASN A 134 -28.73 16.97 -2.98
N GLY A 135 -28.41 18.26 -3.09
CA GLY A 135 -28.42 18.99 -4.36
C GLY A 135 -27.41 18.46 -5.37
N ALA A 136 -26.23 18.03 -4.92
CA ALA A 136 -25.28 17.33 -5.77
C ALA A 136 -25.79 15.93 -6.17
N PHE A 137 -26.31 15.15 -5.21
CA PHE A 137 -26.79 13.78 -5.42
C PHE A 137 -27.93 13.70 -6.45
N TYR A 138 -29.01 14.49 -6.28
CA TYR A 138 -30.15 14.45 -7.20
C TYR A 138 -29.79 14.96 -8.59
N SER A 139 -28.95 15.99 -8.68
CA SER A 139 -28.43 16.53 -9.95
C SER A 139 -27.59 15.49 -10.71
N CYS A 140 -26.63 14.86 -10.01
CA CYS A 140 -25.83 13.77 -10.53
C CYS A 140 -26.67 12.54 -10.95
N GLN A 141 -27.71 12.20 -10.19
CA GLN A 141 -28.63 11.10 -10.52
C GLN A 141 -29.44 11.40 -11.79
N ALA A 142 -29.98 12.62 -11.94
CA ALA A 142 -30.70 13.04 -13.15
C ALA A 142 -29.80 12.99 -14.39
N ALA A 143 -28.54 13.45 -14.26
CA ALA A 143 -27.54 13.38 -15.32
C ALA A 143 -27.21 11.93 -15.71
N ALA A 144 -26.90 11.07 -14.72
CA ALA A 144 -26.56 9.68 -14.94
C ALA A 144 -27.71 8.92 -15.63
N ASN A 145 -28.96 9.12 -15.18
CA ASN A 145 -30.14 8.50 -15.80
C ASN A 145 -30.28 8.87 -17.29
N GLN A 146 -30.05 10.13 -17.65
CA GLN A 146 -30.07 10.55 -19.07
C GLN A 146 -28.85 9.99 -19.84
N MET A 147 -27.65 10.00 -19.26
CA MET A 147 -26.44 9.45 -19.90
C MET A 147 -26.56 7.94 -20.17
N VAL A 148 -27.21 7.19 -19.27
CA VAL A 148 -27.57 5.79 -19.49
C VAL A 148 -28.62 5.66 -20.60
N LYS A 149 -29.70 6.46 -20.56
CA LYS A 149 -30.79 6.43 -21.56
C LYS A 149 -30.31 6.69 -22.99
N GLN A 150 -29.32 7.56 -23.18
CA GLN A 150 -28.72 7.86 -24.49
C GLN A 150 -27.62 6.87 -24.92
N GLY A 151 -27.23 5.91 -24.08
CA GLY A 151 -26.29 4.80 -24.40
C GLY A 151 -24.82 5.18 -24.69
N ARG A 152 -24.52 6.45 -24.99
CA ARG A 152 -23.20 6.93 -25.45
C ARG A 152 -22.22 7.36 -24.36
N GLY A 153 -22.55 7.16 -23.08
CA GLY A 153 -21.68 7.53 -21.95
C GLY A 153 -21.77 9.02 -21.58
N GLY A 154 -20.75 9.52 -20.86
CA GLY A 154 -20.63 10.93 -20.45
C GLY A 154 -19.56 11.16 -19.36
N SER A 155 -19.48 12.40 -18.85
CA SER A 155 -18.60 12.80 -17.74
C SER A 155 -19.38 13.54 -16.65
N ILE A 156 -19.22 13.15 -15.39
CA ILE A 156 -19.82 13.81 -14.22
C ILE A 156 -18.69 14.33 -13.34
N ILE A 157 -18.74 15.62 -13.01
CA ILE A 157 -17.73 16.35 -12.26
C ILE A 157 -18.37 16.89 -10.98
N GLY A 158 -17.91 16.44 -9.81
CA GLY A 158 -18.31 17.02 -8.53
C GLY A 158 -17.32 18.08 -8.06
N ILE A 159 -17.79 19.25 -7.64
CA ILE A 159 -16.93 20.25 -6.99
C ILE A 159 -16.91 19.99 -5.47
N SER A 160 -15.85 19.34 -5.01
CA SER A 160 -15.57 19.07 -3.60
C SER A 160 -14.86 20.29 -2.96
N SER A 161 -13.80 20.08 -2.19
CA SER A 161 -12.90 21.10 -1.60
C SER A 161 -11.64 20.39 -1.08
N ILE A 162 -10.52 21.09 -0.89
CA ILE A 162 -9.45 20.61 0.01
C ILE A 162 -9.98 20.32 1.43
N SER A 163 -11.08 20.98 1.84
CA SER A 163 -11.81 20.72 3.09
C SER A 163 -12.38 19.29 3.20
N ALA A 164 -12.35 18.50 2.12
CA ALA A 164 -12.68 17.07 2.13
C ALA A 164 -11.50 16.18 2.57
N LEU A 165 -10.26 16.70 2.54
CA LEU A 165 -9.03 15.98 2.90
C LEU A 165 -8.33 16.58 4.15
N GLN A 166 -8.72 17.79 4.58
CA GLN A 166 -8.20 18.49 5.75
C GLN A 166 -9.36 19.17 6.50
N GLY A 167 -9.36 19.10 7.83
CA GLY A 167 -10.36 19.78 8.66
C GLY A 167 -10.09 21.29 8.80
N GLY A 168 -11.16 22.08 8.95
CA GLY A 168 -11.10 23.51 9.26
C GLY A 168 -12.02 23.86 10.42
N GLY A 169 -11.52 24.60 11.43
CA GLY A 169 -12.25 24.85 12.69
C GLY A 169 -13.63 25.48 12.52
N LEU A 170 -13.74 26.50 11.65
CA LEU A 170 -15.01 27.17 11.33
C LEU A 170 -15.83 26.46 10.23
N GLN A 171 -15.47 25.23 9.86
CA GLN A 171 -16.01 24.49 8.71
C GLN A 171 -16.62 23.13 9.09
N THR A 172 -16.89 22.87 10.37
CA THR A 172 -17.35 21.56 10.89
C THR A 172 -18.64 21.03 10.25
N HIS A 173 -19.54 21.91 9.78
CA HIS A 173 -20.73 21.56 9.00
C HIS A 173 -20.43 21.40 7.49
N TYR A 174 -19.40 22.06 6.97
CA TYR A 174 -19.07 22.12 5.54
C TYR A 174 -18.11 21.01 5.10
N THR A 175 -17.04 20.75 5.85
CA THR A 175 -16.05 19.68 5.61
C THR A 175 -16.73 18.31 5.36
N PRO A 176 -17.68 17.85 6.20
CA PRO A 176 -18.37 16.58 5.97
C PRO A 176 -19.16 16.56 4.66
N THR A 177 -19.76 17.68 4.24
CA THR A 177 -20.49 17.72 2.96
C THR A 177 -19.57 17.59 1.75
N LYS A 178 -18.36 18.17 1.79
CA LYS A 178 -17.41 18.05 0.69
C LYS A 178 -16.71 16.69 0.66
N ALA A 179 -16.49 16.07 1.82
CA ALA A 179 -16.09 14.66 1.92
C ALA A 179 -17.18 13.70 1.39
N ALA A 180 -18.45 13.95 1.72
CA ALA A 180 -19.58 13.20 1.19
C ALA A 180 -19.69 13.32 -0.33
N VAL A 181 -19.53 14.52 -0.91
CA VAL A 181 -19.49 14.73 -2.37
C VAL A 181 -18.34 13.96 -3.03
N LEU A 182 -17.15 13.94 -2.41
CA LEU A 182 -16.00 13.17 -2.92
C LEU A 182 -16.29 11.66 -2.93
N SER A 183 -16.72 11.10 -1.80
CA SER A 183 -17.04 9.68 -1.65
C SER A 183 -18.23 9.23 -2.53
N MET A 184 -19.24 10.09 -2.68
CA MET A 184 -20.35 9.90 -3.60
C MET A 184 -19.87 9.77 -5.06
N ILE A 185 -18.98 10.67 -5.51
CA ILE A 185 -18.45 10.65 -6.87
C ILE A 185 -17.56 9.42 -7.12
N GLN A 186 -16.76 9.00 -6.13
CA GLN A 186 -15.99 7.76 -6.18
C GLN A 186 -16.90 6.53 -6.27
N SER A 187 -17.99 6.50 -5.49
CA SER A 187 -19.00 5.43 -5.54
C SER A 187 -19.74 5.39 -6.88
N MET A 188 -20.10 6.55 -7.43
CA MET A 188 -20.69 6.69 -8.77
C MET A 188 -19.75 6.19 -9.88
N ALA A 189 -18.45 6.45 -9.77
CA ALA A 189 -17.47 5.98 -10.74
C ALA A 189 -17.50 4.45 -10.91
N VAL A 190 -17.56 3.71 -9.79
CA VAL A 190 -17.68 2.24 -9.79
C VAL A 190 -19.05 1.81 -10.33
N ALA A 191 -20.13 2.43 -9.85
CA ALA A 191 -21.50 2.04 -10.22
C ALA A 191 -21.83 2.30 -11.70
N LEU A 192 -21.24 3.34 -12.32
CA LEU A 192 -21.58 3.82 -13.66
C LEU A 192 -20.52 3.50 -14.73
N ALA A 193 -19.36 2.94 -14.38
CA ALA A 193 -18.32 2.52 -15.33
C ALA A 193 -18.86 1.61 -16.45
N LYS A 194 -19.76 0.66 -16.10
CA LYS A 194 -20.47 -0.23 -17.05
C LYS A 194 -21.32 0.49 -18.10
N HIS A 195 -21.61 1.78 -17.91
CA HIS A 195 -22.35 2.63 -18.84
C HIS A 195 -21.45 3.62 -19.60
N ARG A 196 -20.12 3.52 -19.45
CA ARG A 196 -19.12 4.47 -20.00
C ARG A 196 -19.31 5.90 -19.49
N ILE A 197 -19.75 6.05 -18.24
CA ILE A 197 -19.86 7.35 -17.56
C ILE A 197 -18.68 7.48 -16.60
N ARG A 198 -17.86 8.50 -16.83
CA ARG A 198 -16.70 8.84 -15.97
C ARG A 198 -17.18 9.77 -14.86
N CYS A 199 -16.81 9.52 -13.61
CA CYS A 199 -17.19 10.37 -12.47
C CYS A 199 -15.93 10.81 -11.73
N ASN A 200 -15.62 12.10 -11.68
CA ASN A 200 -14.39 12.63 -11.07
C ASN A 200 -14.68 13.86 -10.19
N ALA A 201 -13.82 14.13 -9.20
CA ALA A 201 -13.98 15.25 -8.29
C ALA A 201 -12.88 16.30 -8.50
N LEU A 202 -13.27 17.57 -8.64
CA LEU A 202 -12.36 18.71 -8.49
C LEU A 202 -12.34 19.14 -7.02
N LEU A 203 -11.15 19.36 -6.48
CA LEU A 203 -10.93 19.82 -5.10
C LEU A 203 -10.25 21.19 -5.14
N PRO A 204 -11.01 22.30 -5.18
CA PRO A 204 -10.46 23.65 -5.08
C PRO A 204 -9.77 23.89 -3.74
N GLY A 205 -8.67 24.64 -3.76
CA GLY A 205 -8.12 25.29 -2.57
C GLY A 205 -8.85 26.59 -2.22
N THR A 206 -8.14 27.54 -1.59
CA THR A 206 -8.66 28.90 -1.40
C THR A 206 -8.68 29.64 -2.73
N ILE A 207 -9.88 29.97 -3.23
CA ILE A 207 -10.09 30.68 -4.50
C ILE A 207 -10.80 32.01 -4.22
N HIS A 208 -10.30 33.10 -4.82
CA HIS A 208 -10.89 34.43 -4.76
C HIS A 208 -12.25 34.47 -5.47
N THR A 209 -13.30 34.15 -4.70
CA THR A 209 -14.71 34.20 -5.09
C THR A 209 -15.45 35.14 -4.15
N GLN A 210 -16.70 35.49 -4.47
CA GLN A 210 -17.56 36.30 -3.61
C GLN A 210 -17.74 35.69 -2.20
N LEU A 211 -17.67 34.35 -2.08
CA LEU A 211 -17.69 33.61 -0.79
C LEU A 211 -16.42 33.81 0.07
N ALA A 212 -15.38 34.43 -0.47
CA ALA A 212 -14.13 34.76 0.22
C ALA A 212 -13.82 36.27 0.21
N GLU A 213 -14.73 37.10 -0.31
CA GLU A 213 -14.43 38.50 -0.60
C GLU A 213 -14.32 39.36 0.66
N GLU A 214 -15.07 39.04 1.72
CA GLU A 214 -14.91 39.62 3.07
C GLU A 214 -13.56 39.26 3.71
N ASP A 215 -13.11 38.01 3.55
CA ASP A 215 -11.81 37.54 4.04
C ASP A 215 -10.63 38.15 3.28
N MET A 216 -10.80 38.40 1.97
CA MET A 216 -9.76 39.02 1.12
C MET A 216 -9.72 40.55 1.22
N GLN A 217 -10.76 41.21 1.72
CA GLN A 217 -10.74 42.63 2.12
C GLN A 217 -9.98 42.85 3.44
N ASN A 218 -9.91 41.84 4.31
CA ASN A 218 -9.11 41.91 5.53
C ASN A 218 -7.63 41.62 5.20
N GLU A 219 -6.80 42.66 5.15
CA GLU A 219 -5.39 42.57 4.78
C GLU A 219 -4.60 41.53 5.61
N THR A 220 -4.87 41.41 6.91
CA THR A 220 -4.23 40.40 7.78
C THR A 220 -4.61 38.98 7.39
N LYS A 221 -5.91 38.69 7.18
CA LYS A 221 -6.38 37.38 6.72
C LYS A 221 -5.86 37.07 5.31
N ARG A 222 -5.90 38.06 4.41
CA ARG A 222 -5.37 37.95 3.05
C ARG A 222 -3.89 37.58 3.05
N ASN A 223 -3.06 38.31 3.78
CA ASN A 223 -1.62 38.04 3.88
C ASN A 223 -1.36 36.66 4.49
N TYR A 224 -2.14 36.23 5.49
CA TYR A 224 -2.08 34.86 6.02
C TYR A 224 -2.43 33.79 4.97
N LEU A 225 -3.47 34.00 4.16
CA LEU A 225 -3.89 33.07 3.10
C LEU A 225 -2.86 33.03 1.95
N GLU A 226 -2.33 34.18 1.53
CA GLU A 226 -1.30 34.25 0.49
C GLU A 226 0.04 33.65 0.95
N GLN A 227 0.39 33.73 2.24
CA GLN A 227 1.57 33.06 2.81
C GLN A 227 1.38 31.54 3.01
N ARG A 228 0.16 31.07 3.28
CA ARG A 228 -0.14 29.64 3.52
C ARG A 228 -0.23 28.81 2.24
N ILE A 229 -0.31 29.44 1.06
CA ILE A 229 -0.47 28.76 -0.23
C ILE A 229 0.77 29.02 -1.08
N PRO A 230 1.56 28.00 -1.48
CA PRO A 230 2.80 28.19 -2.23
C PRO A 230 2.68 29.00 -3.52
N MET A 231 1.52 28.97 -4.18
CA MET A 231 1.21 29.78 -5.39
C MET A 231 0.34 31.02 -5.12
N GLY A 232 0.05 31.35 -3.85
CA GLY A 232 -0.92 32.37 -3.45
C GLY A 232 -2.38 31.95 -3.67
N VAL A 233 -3.32 32.85 -3.33
CA VAL A 233 -4.77 32.60 -3.48
C VAL A 233 -5.15 32.48 -4.96
N GLY A 234 -5.78 31.35 -5.33
CA GLY A 234 -6.16 31.05 -6.71
C GLY A 234 -7.34 31.90 -7.21
N LYS A 235 -7.58 31.87 -8.52
CA LYS A 235 -8.66 32.60 -9.20
C LYS A 235 -9.69 31.62 -9.78
N PRO A 236 -10.96 32.03 -9.98
CA PRO A 236 -12.00 31.11 -10.49
C PRO A 236 -11.67 30.45 -11.83
N HIS A 237 -10.90 31.16 -12.68
CA HIS A 237 -10.39 30.65 -13.96
C HIS A 237 -9.46 29.43 -13.81
N ASP A 238 -8.73 29.31 -12.70
CA ASP A 238 -7.73 28.24 -12.51
C ASP A 238 -8.39 26.86 -12.36
N LEU A 239 -9.70 26.83 -12.04
CA LEU A 239 -10.55 25.62 -12.03
C LEU A 239 -11.14 25.29 -13.41
N ALA A 240 -11.18 26.24 -14.33
CA ALA A 240 -11.86 26.09 -15.62
C ALA A 240 -11.11 25.14 -16.57
N GLY A 241 -9.78 25.26 -16.67
CA GLY A 241 -8.93 24.33 -17.43
C GLY A 241 -9.04 22.88 -16.94
N PRO A 242 -8.86 22.60 -15.63
CA PRO A 242 -9.12 21.29 -15.02
C PRO A 242 -10.53 20.75 -15.30
N ALA A 243 -11.57 21.58 -15.27
CA ALA A 243 -12.92 21.16 -15.62
C ALA A 243 -13.05 20.80 -17.11
N VAL A 244 -12.43 21.56 -18.03
CA VAL A 244 -12.41 21.25 -19.47
C VAL A 244 -11.67 19.93 -19.73
N PHE A 245 -10.54 19.70 -19.05
CA PHE A 245 -9.80 18.45 -19.11
C PHE A 245 -10.65 17.24 -18.69
N LEU A 246 -11.36 17.32 -17.57
CA LEU A 246 -12.26 16.25 -17.10
C LEU A 246 -13.52 16.08 -17.97
N GLY A 247 -14.00 17.16 -18.61
CA GLY A 247 -15.07 17.10 -19.62
C GLY A 247 -14.62 16.44 -20.93
N CYS A 248 -13.36 16.63 -21.33
CA CYS A 248 -12.80 16.13 -22.58
C CYS A 248 -12.45 14.64 -22.50
N GLU A 249 -13.28 13.83 -23.17
CA GLU A 249 -13.14 12.38 -23.28
C GLU A 249 -11.81 11.93 -23.89
N GLN A 250 -11.27 12.69 -24.84
CA GLN A 250 -9.99 12.44 -25.49
C GLN A 250 -8.78 12.64 -24.55
N LEU A 251 -8.90 13.50 -23.53
CA LEU A 251 -7.81 13.82 -22.60
C LEU A 251 -7.90 13.04 -21.29
N SER A 252 -9.10 12.75 -20.81
CA SER A 252 -9.34 12.10 -19.51
C SER A 252 -10.16 10.79 -19.61
N GLY A 253 -10.19 10.16 -20.80
CA GLY A 253 -11.03 8.98 -21.09
C GLY A 253 -10.83 7.76 -20.19
N PHE A 254 -9.64 7.59 -19.59
CA PHE A 254 -9.37 6.52 -18.61
C PHE A 254 -9.41 6.99 -17.15
N MET A 255 -9.74 8.26 -16.89
CA MET A 255 -9.91 8.80 -15.54
C MET A 255 -11.37 8.71 -15.09
N THR A 256 -11.61 7.91 -14.06
CA THR A 256 -12.86 7.84 -13.28
C THR A 256 -12.50 7.54 -11.83
N GLY A 257 -13.31 8.01 -10.88
CA GLY A 257 -13.04 7.94 -9.43
C GLY A 257 -11.90 8.85 -8.95
N SER A 258 -11.34 9.69 -9.82
CA SER A 258 -10.15 10.49 -9.52
C SER A 258 -10.51 11.75 -8.72
N GLN A 259 -9.67 12.09 -7.74
CA GLN A 259 -9.65 13.38 -7.06
C GLN A 259 -8.57 14.27 -7.66
N MET A 260 -8.95 15.44 -8.17
CA MET A 260 -8.03 16.38 -8.83
C MET A 260 -7.94 17.65 -7.98
N LEU A 261 -6.83 17.78 -7.26
CA LEU A 261 -6.49 18.96 -6.45
C LEU A 261 -6.16 20.15 -7.36
N VAL A 262 -6.73 21.31 -7.04
CA VAL A 262 -6.47 22.59 -7.72
C VAL A 262 -6.40 23.69 -6.65
N ASP A 263 -5.28 23.72 -5.93
CA ASP A 263 -5.18 24.38 -4.62
C ASP A 263 -3.92 25.23 -4.42
N GLY A 264 -3.12 25.43 -5.47
CA GLY A 264 -1.84 26.17 -5.38
C GLY A 264 -0.78 25.49 -4.51
N GLY A 265 -0.92 24.18 -4.22
CA GLY A 265 -0.03 23.40 -3.35
C GLY A 265 -0.43 23.40 -1.87
N MET A 266 -1.55 24.02 -1.49
CA MET A 266 -1.99 24.20 -0.11
C MET A 266 -2.10 22.89 0.70
N TYR A 267 -2.54 21.79 0.09
CA TYR A 267 -2.67 20.48 0.73
C TYR A 267 -1.33 19.72 0.86
N ALA A 268 -0.37 20.00 -0.02
CA ALA A 268 0.94 19.34 -0.03
C ALA A 268 1.97 19.97 0.93
N HIS A 269 1.62 21.07 1.59
CA HIS A 269 2.56 21.94 2.28
C HIS A 269 2.75 21.56 3.76
N LEU A 270 3.91 20.96 4.08
CA LEU A 270 4.26 20.53 5.46
C LEU A 270 5.34 21.41 6.11
N GLN A 271 6.17 22.11 5.34
CA GLN A 271 7.27 22.94 5.83
C GLN A 271 7.31 24.28 5.08
N LEU A 272 7.28 25.39 5.83
CA LEU A 272 7.67 26.72 5.34
C LEU A 272 9.15 26.96 5.62
N PRO A 273 9.94 27.47 4.66
CA PRO A 273 11.18 28.16 4.97
C PRO A 273 10.88 29.35 5.89
N ARG A 274 11.60 29.49 7.01
CA ARG A 274 11.46 30.66 7.91
C ARG A 274 12.20 31.91 7.39
N THR A 275 12.23 32.11 6.07
CA THR A 275 12.95 33.21 5.40
C THR A 275 12.34 33.53 4.04
N GLY A 276 12.12 34.82 3.77
CA GLY A 276 11.89 35.36 2.43
C GLY A 276 10.44 35.29 1.92
N SER A 277 9.95 36.42 1.40
CA SER A 277 8.71 36.46 0.62
C SER A 277 8.90 35.79 -0.74
N CYS A 278 7.91 34.99 -1.16
CA CYS A 278 7.85 34.49 -2.54
C CYS A 278 7.65 35.67 -3.49
N PRO A 279 8.41 35.81 -4.60
CA PRO A 279 8.36 36.99 -5.44
C PRO A 279 7.01 37.11 -6.18
N VAL A 280 6.26 38.17 -5.86
CA VAL A 280 5.01 38.51 -6.54
C VAL A 280 5.25 38.68 -8.04
N ARG A 281 4.42 38.04 -8.86
CA ARG A 281 4.58 37.94 -10.32
C ARG A 281 4.19 39.24 -11.04
N ASN A 282 5.04 40.27 -10.91
CA ASN A 282 4.83 41.57 -11.54
C ASN A 282 4.97 41.54 -13.07
N SER A 283 4.22 42.42 -13.73
CA SER A 283 4.29 42.66 -15.18
C SER A 283 5.52 43.49 -15.58
N PRO A 284 5.98 43.43 -16.85
CA PRO A 284 7.30 43.92 -17.23
C PRO A 284 7.35 45.44 -17.46
N THR A 285 8.28 46.12 -16.79
CA THR A 285 8.70 47.50 -17.11
C THR A 285 10.22 47.67 -16.92
N SER A 286 10.87 48.17 -17.97
CA SER A 286 12.14 48.93 -18.01
C SER A 286 13.31 48.60 -17.03
N ARG A 287 14.42 48.15 -17.62
CA ARG A 287 15.83 48.62 -17.43
C ARG A 287 16.14 49.47 -16.18
N ASP A 288 17.19 49.09 -15.44
CA ASP A 288 18.52 49.68 -15.66
C ASP A 288 19.66 48.77 -15.17
N SER A 289 20.88 49.31 -15.00
CA SER A 289 22.16 48.61 -15.14
C SER A 289 23.12 48.87 -13.96
N SER A 290 24.06 47.95 -13.72
CA SER A 290 25.14 48.01 -12.70
C SER A 290 24.64 47.94 -11.23
N GLN A 291 25.40 47.43 -10.25
CA GLN A 291 26.85 47.18 -10.16
C GLN A 291 27.16 45.80 -9.54
N LEU A 292 28.36 45.26 -9.80
CA LEU A 292 28.97 44.26 -8.90
C LEU A 292 29.58 44.98 -7.70
N GLN A 293 29.39 44.43 -6.50
CA GLN A 293 30.36 44.54 -5.41
C GLN A 293 30.64 43.17 -4.80
N VAL A 294 31.92 42.93 -4.54
CA VAL A 294 32.48 41.75 -3.87
C VAL A 294 33.33 42.28 -2.69
N PHE A 295 33.76 41.39 -1.80
CA PHE A 295 34.69 41.59 -0.67
C PHE A 295 34.00 41.76 0.73
N PRO A 296 34.67 41.42 1.86
CA PRO A 296 34.69 40.02 2.31
C PRO A 296 34.70 39.81 3.86
N VAL A 297 35.00 38.57 4.29
CA VAL A 297 35.55 38.12 5.60
C VAL A 297 35.09 38.82 6.90
N ALA A 298 34.46 38.06 7.80
CA ALA A 298 34.88 37.95 9.22
C ALA A 298 34.18 36.80 9.97
N SER A 299 34.95 35.94 10.64
CA SER A 299 34.46 35.04 11.69
C SER A 299 34.62 35.70 13.05
N THR A 300 33.54 35.84 13.83
CA THR A 300 33.61 36.30 15.22
C THR A 300 32.75 35.40 16.11
N PHE A 301 33.37 34.77 17.12
CA PHE A 301 32.66 34.03 18.16
C PHE A 301 31.84 34.97 19.04
N LEU A 302 30.62 34.56 19.40
CA LEU A 302 29.89 35.14 20.54
C LEU A 302 29.30 34.00 21.38
N ILE A 303 29.92 33.76 22.55
CA ILE A 303 29.52 32.73 23.50
C ILE A 303 28.53 33.34 24.49
N ALA A 304 27.28 32.86 24.46
CA ALA A 304 26.33 33.12 25.54
C ALA A 304 26.62 32.19 26.73
N ARG A 305 27.02 32.75 27.88
CA ARG A 305 27.17 32.00 29.13
C ARG A 305 25.81 31.75 29.77
N TYR A 306 25.65 30.58 30.38
CA TYR A 306 24.77 30.38 31.52
C TYR A 306 25.58 29.67 32.62
N ASP A 307 25.76 30.36 33.75
CA ASP A 307 26.45 29.83 34.92
C ASP A 307 25.45 29.13 35.86
N THR A 308 25.65 27.83 36.10
CA THR A 308 25.19 27.17 37.34
C THR A 308 26.21 26.10 37.76
N THR A 309 26.91 26.34 38.87
CA THR A 309 27.93 25.43 39.43
C THR A 309 27.31 24.30 40.27
N PRO A 310 27.75 23.04 40.12
CA PRO A 310 27.48 21.98 41.10
C PRO A 310 28.51 22.03 42.26
N PRO A 311 28.15 21.61 43.49
CA PRO A 311 29.08 21.50 44.61
C PRO A 311 29.97 20.23 44.53
N VAL A 312 31.17 20.29 45.10
CA VAL A 312 32.19 19.22 45.04
C VAL A 312 32.65 18.81 46.46
N VAL A 313 32.41 17.55 46.84
CA VAL A 313 32.99 16.82 47.98
C VAL A 313 32.88 15.32 47.65
N ALA A 314 33.88 14.44 47.78
CA ALA A 314 35.34 14.58 47.85
C ALA A 314 36.00 13.29 47.31
N GLN A 315 37.32 13.30 47.09
CA GLN A 315 38.08 12.14 46.61
C GLN A 315 38.56 11.24 47.77
N ASN A 316 38.74 9.94 47.49
CA ASN A 316 40.00 9.26 47.84
C ASN A 316 40.22 8.01 46.97
N PRO A 317 41.45 7.73 46.50
CA PRO A 317 41.76 6.56 45.67
C PRO A 317 42.30 5.38 46.47
N LEU A 318 42.19 4.16 45.92
CA LEU A 318 43.04 3.03 46.29
C LEU A 318 43.54 2.30 45.05
N ILE A 319 44.83 1.96 45.08
CA ILE A 319 45.57 1.18 44.09
C ILE A 319 45.71 -0.25 44.66
N VAL A 320 45.74 -1.30 43.82
CA VAL A 320 46.70 -2.43 43.88
C VAL A 320 46.31 -3.57 42.92
N ALA A 321 47.26 -3.88 42.02
CA ALA A 321 47.68 -5.17 41.44
C ALA A 321 46.69 -6.32 41.10
N THR A 322 46.88 -6.81 39.87
CA THR A 322 46.97 -8.23 39.45
C THR A 322 46.23 -9.33 40.21
N HIS A 323 45.57 -10.21 39.45
CA HIS A 323 45.98 -11.62 39.46
C HIS A 323 45.80 -12.28 38.08
N GLN A 324 46.82 -13.00 37.62
CA GLN A 324 46.66 -14.03 36.60
C GLN A 324 45.96 -15.24 37.24
N ILE A 325 45.11 -15.93 36.47
CA ILE A 325 44.76 -17.33 36.73
C ILE A 325 45.04 -18.12 35.45
N HIS A 326 46.19 -18.81 35.42
CA HIS A 326 46.36 -19.95 34.54
C HIS A 326 45.54 -21.11 35.09
N PHE A 327 44.77 -21.78 34.23
CA PHE A 327 44.38 -23.17 34.44
C PHE A 327 44.90 -24.01 33.28
N THR A 328 46.08 -24.58 33.46
CA THR A 328 46.55 -25.71 32.66
C THR A 328 45.94 -26.99 33.22
N SER A 329 45.21 -27.75 32.40
CA SER A 329 44.97 -29.17 32.63
C SER A 329 45.26 -29.94 31.36
N THR A 330 45.86 -31.12 31.52
CA THR A 330 46.64 -31.79 30.47
C THR A 330 46.20 -33.26 30.38
N GLN A 331 46.13 -33.78 29.15
CA GLN A 331 45.92 -35.20 28.79
C GLN A 331 44.59 -35.85 29.22
N TYR A 332 43.94 -36.54 28.27
CA TYR A 332 44.01 -38.01 28.25
C TYR A 332 43.89 -38.53 26.80
N PHE A 333 44.41 -39.74 26.55
CA PHE A 333 44.60 -40.29 25.20
C PHE A 333 44.15 -41.76 25.15
N SER A 334 43.06 -42.03 24.42
CA SER A 334 42.65 -43.36 23.90
C SER A 334 41.40 -43.18 23.03
N SER A 335 41.29 -43.63 21.77
CA SER A 335 41.64 -44.90 21.11
C SER A 335 40.62 -46.02 21.32
N PHE A 336 39.77 -46.26 20.32
CA PHE A 336 39.41 -47.61 19.84
C PHE A 336 38.97 -47.59 18.36
N ASN A 337 39.00 -48.75 17.69
CA ASN A 337 39.10 -48.89 16.22
C ASN A 337 37.89 -49.58 15.54
N GLY A 338 37.78 -49.37 14.21
CA GLY A 338 37.09 -50.28 13.27
C GLY A 338 35.82 -49.71 12.61
N ILE A 339 35.41 -50.12 11.39
CA ILE A 339 35.90 -51.18 10.48
C ILE A 339 35.86 -50.66 9.00
N ASN A 340 36.62 -51.30 8.11
CA ASN A 340 36.85 -50.90 6.70
C ASN A 340 35.77 -51.34 5.67
N ILE A 341 35.56 -50.45 4.69
CA ILE A 341 35.54 -50.67 3.21
C ILE A 341 34.97 -51.99 2.64
N ILE A 342 33.98 -51.87 1.74
CA ILE A 342 33.81 -52.72 0.54
C ILE A 342 33.51 -51.84 -0.69
N LYS A 343 34.02 -52.23 -1.88
CA LYS A 343 33.71 -51.65 -3.21
C LYS A 343 32.96 -52.66 -4.08
N MET A 344 31.92 -52.21 -4.80
CA MET A 344 31.46 -52.66 -6.14
C MET A 344 30.82 -51.42 -6.83
N GLY A 345 30.77 -51.23 -8.15
CA GLY A 345 30.81 -52.17 -9.27
C GLY A 345 29.37 -52.35 -9.81
N ALA A 346 28.83 -51.49 -10.66
CA ALA A 346 29.14 -51.17 -12.08
C ALA A 346 28.30 -52.02 -13.06
N ASP A 347 27.54 -51.32 -13.92
CA ASP A 347 26.87 -51.76 -15.16
C ASP A 347 25.74 -52.84 -15.01
N ASP A 348 24.72 -52.99 -15.88
CA ASP A 348 24.58 -52.62 -17.30
C ASP A 348 23.13 -52.26 -17.77
N GLU A 349 22.99 -51.99 -19.08
CA GLU A 349 21.86 -51.53 -19.93
C GLU A 349 20.39 -52.00 -19.73
N GLU A 350 19.41 -51.12 -20.07
CA GLU A 350 18.48 -51.34 -21.22
C GLU A 350 17.91 -50.00 -21.77
N THR A 351 17.38 -49.96 -22.99
CA THR A 351 17.37 -48.75 -23.85
C THR A 351 16.08 -48.50 -24.67
N GLN A 352 15.60 -47.24 -24.67
CA GLN A 352 14.71 -46.55 -25.65
C GLN A 352 13.18 -46.83 -25.77
N ARG A 353 12.40 -45.73 -25.59
CA ARG A 353 11.33 -45.18 -26.50
C ARG A 353 10.04 -46.00 -26.75
N TYR A 354 8.81 -45.45 -26.92
CA TYR A 354 8.31 -44.07 -27.16
C TYR A 354 6.81 -43.89 -26.71
N PHE A 355 6.38 -42.61 -26.56
CA PHE A 355 5.00 -42.06 -26.62
C PHE A 355 3.94 -42.10 -25.47
N THR A 356 3.47 -40.86 -25.13
CA THR A 356 2.11 -40.40 -24.70
C THR A 356 1.52 -40.55 -23.27
N ARG A 357 1.38 -39.38 -22.60
CA ARG A 357 0.20 -38.84 -21.87
C ARG A 357 -0.37 -39.54 -20.59
N GLY A 358 0.39 -39.48 -19.49
CA GLY A 358 0.06 -38.75 -18.23
C GLY A 358 -1.19 -39.03 -17.36
N ARG A 359 -0.98 -39.15 -16.03
CA ARG A 359 -1.98 -38.84 -14.96
C ARG A 359 -1.32 -38.56 -13.60
N LEU A 360 -2.04 -37.89 -12.68
CA LEU A 360 -1.62 -37.52 -11.31
C LEU A 360 -2.63 -38.03 -10.24
N SER A 361 -2.21 -38.14 -8.98
CA SER A 361 -3.12 -38.32 -7.81
C SER A 361 -2.66 -37.55 -6.54
N ARG A 362 -3.45 -37.58 -5.46
CA ARG A 362 -3.91 -36.33 -4.79
C ARG A 362 -4.35 -36.51 -3.33
N GLY A 363 -4.30 -35.43 -2.52
CA GLY A 363 -4.98 -35.30 -1.21
C GLY A 363 -5.78 -34.00 -1.08
N HIS A 364 -6.88 -33.97 -0.30
CA HIS A 364 -7.76 -32.79 -0.12
C HIS A 364 -8.60 -32.89 1.17
N GLY A 365 -8.82 -31.77 1.87
CA GLY A 365 -9.54 -31.70 3.16
C GLY A 365 -11.08 -31.68 3.13
N LEU A 366 -11.66 -31.91 4.32
CA LEU A 366 -13.10 -32.01 4.63
C LEU A 366 -13.79 -30.64 4.82
N ARG A 367 -15.13 -30.59 4.72
CA ARG A 367 -15.90 -29.33 4.59
C ARG A 367 -17.27 -29.37 5.29
N ASN A 368 -17.83 -28.20 5.57
CA ASN A 368 -19.19 -27.98 6.08
C ASN A 368 -20.15 -27.44 4.99
N SER A 369 -19.65 -26.63 4.05
CA SER A 369 -20.42 -26.00 2.96
C SER A 369 -20.71 -26.96 1.79
N THR A 370 -19.85 -27.96 1.56
CA THR A 370 -20.08 -29.07 0.62
C THR A 370 -20.41 -30.35 1.38
N GLY A 371 -21.31 -31.18 0.85
CA GLY A 371 -21.89 -32.29 1.61
C GLY A 371 -23.29 -32.72 1.16
N CYS A 372 -23.83 -33.72 1.85
CA CYS A 372 -25.25 -34.06 1.76
C CYS A 372 -26.10 -32.90 2.27
N ALA A 373 -27.14 -32.51 1.53
CA ALA A 373 -28.03 -31.40 1.91
C ALA A 373 -28.67 -31.61 3.29
N THR A 374 -28.83 -32.86 3.74
CA THR A 374 -29.37 -33.18 5.08
C THR A 374 -28.36 -32.99 6.21
N CYS A 375 -27.06 -33.26 5.98
CA CYS A 375 -25.99 -32.82 6.90
C CYS A 375 -25.90 -31.27 6.90
N ARG A 376 -25.99 -30.64 5.73
CA ARG A 376 -25.86 -29.17 5.57
C ARG A 376 -27.03 -28.37 6.14
N ARG A 377 -28.28 -28.79 5.94
CA ARG A 377 -29.50 -28.19 6.55
C ARG A 377 -29.54 -28.30 8.08
N ARG A 378 -28.63 -29.07 8.68
CA ARG A 378 -28.51 -29.28 10.13
C ARG A 378 -27.20 -28.72 10.70
N HIS A 379 -26.46 -27.94 9.91
CA HIS A 379 -25.25 -27.22 10.31
C HIS A 379 -24.16 -28.08 10.99
N VAL A 380 -24.06 -29.38 10.61
CA VAL A 380 -23.03 -30.31 11.11
C VAL A 380 -22.03 -30.70 10.03
N LYS A 381 -20.75 -30.85 10.40
CA LYS A 381 -19.62 -31.19 9.51
C LYS A 381 -19.96 -32.46 8.69
N CYS A 382 -19.88 -32.39 7.36
CA CYS A 382 -20.28 -33.49 6.49
C CYS A 382 -19.04 -34.26 6.02
N ASP A 383 -18.98 -35.57 6.28
CA ASP A 383 -17.88 -36.44 5.87
C ASP A 383 -17.92 -36.86 4.38
N GLU A 384 -18.81 -36.23 3.59
CA GLU A 384 -19.12 -36.54 2.20
C GLU A 384 -19.14 -38.05 1.88
N ARG A 385 -20.26 -38.74 2.13
CA ARG A 385 -20.47 -40.17 1.82
C ARG A 385 -21.83 -40.47 1.18
N LYS A 386 -21.89 -40.59 -0.14
CA LYS A 386 -23.08 -40.77 -1.01
C LYS A 386 -23.44 -42.27 -1.20
N PRO A 387 -24.20 -42.90 -0.28
CA PRO A 387 -25.58 -42.44 -0.13
C PRO A 387 -25.93 -41.65 1.13
N ILE A 388 -25.30 -41.91 2.29
CA ILE A 388 -25.63 -41.27 3.59
C ILE A 388 -24.37 -40.87 4.40
N CYS A 389 -24.33 -39.62 4.92
CA CYS A 389 -23.28 -39.12 5.83
C CYS A 389 -23.51 -39.57 7.28
N GLY A 390 -22.43 -39.73 8.06
CA GLY A 390 -22.52 -40.18 9.47
C GLY A 390 -23.34 -39.26 10.38
N GLY A 391 -23.46 -37.97 10.04
CA GLY A 391 -24.31 -37.01 10.76
C GLY A 391 -25.82 -37.23 10.59
N CYS A 392 -26.27 -37.96 9.56
CA CYS A 392 -27.69 -38.24 9.33
C CYS A 392 -28.17 -39.59 9.88
N GLU A 393 -27.25 -40.55 10.01
CA GLU A 393 -27.47 -41.89 10.55
C GLU A 393 -27.94 -41.86 12.02
N ARG A 394 -27.20 -41.15 12.88
CA ARG A 394 -27.50 -41.00 14.33
C ARG A 394 -28.90 -40.47 14.66
N THR A 395 -29.60 -39.89 13.68
CA THR A 395 -30.92 -39.23 13.83
C THR A 395 -31.96 -39.74 12.83
N LYS A 396 -31.74 -40.90 12.20
CA LYS A 396 -32.70 -41.55 11.28
C LYS A 396 -33.22 -40.62 10.15
N HIS A 397 -32.34 -39.89 9.48
CA HIS A 397 -32.72 -38.97 8.38
C HIS A 397 -32.16 -39.38 7.00
N ASN A 398 -32.97 -39.21 5.95
CA ASN A 398 -32.60 -39.46 4.55
C ASN A 398 -31.57 -38.45 4.03
N CYS A 399 -30.49 -38.90 3.39
CA CYS A 399 -29.45 -38.01 2.86
C CYS A 399 -29.64 -37.63 1.40
N LEU A 400 -29.58 -36.33 1.11
CA LEU A 400 -29.77 -35.78 -0.23
C LEU A 400 -28.52 -35.07 -0.74
N TYR A 401 -27.58 -35.81 -1.33
CA TYR A 401 -26.39 -35.20 -1.95
C TYR A 401 -26.76 -34.22 -3.06
N THR A 402 -25.97 -33.15 -3.19
CA THR A 402 -26.16 -32.04 -4.14
C THR A 402 -25.00 -32.07 -5.14
N PRO A 403 -25.22 -31.82 -6.45
CA PRO A 403 -24.59 -32.55 -7.55
C PRO A 403 -23.10 -32.95 -7.41
N ARG A 404 -22.75 -34.21 -7.12
CA ARG A 404 -23.34 -35.25 -6.23
C ARG A 404 -22.21 -36.31 -6.02
N ARG A 405 -21.56 -36.43 -4.85
CA ARG A 405 -20.22 -37.10 -4.58
C ARG A 405 -20.17 -37.72 -3.15
N PRO A 406 -19.29 -38.71 -2.73
CA PRO A 406 -18.39 -39.69 -3.37
C PRO A 406 -18.94 -41.15 -3.38
N PRO A 407 -18.44 -42.22 -2.66
CA PRO A 407 -18.83 -42.51 -1.24
C PRO A 407 -17.98 -43.53 -0.37
N ASN A 408 -18.60 -44.20 0.62
CA ASN A 408 -18.17 -45.33 1.50
C ASN A 408 -19.45 -46.09 2.03
N ARG A 409 -19.57 -47.16 2.87
CA ARG A 409 -18.75 -48.03 3.80
C ARG A 409 -19.55 -49.37 4.04
N LYS A 410 -19.03 -50.47 4.66
CA LYS A 410 -19.86 -51.66 5.11
C LYS A 410 -19.22 -52.65 6.13
N ARG A 411 -20.02 -53.24 7.05
CA ARG A 411 -20.00 -54.63 7.64
C ARG A 411 -20.96 -54.74 8.86
N SER A 412 -21.50 -55.89 9.33
CA SER A 412 -22.04 -57.11 8.65
C SER A 412 -22.58 -58.17 9.64
N GLY A 413 -23.73 -58.81 9.33
CA GLY A 413 -24.08 -60.19 9.74
C GLY A 413 -25.13 -60.37 10.87
N PRO A 414 -25.67 -61.60 11.09
CA PRO A 414 -25.36 -62.87 10.39
C PRO A 414 -26.55 -63.62 9.71
N VAL A 415 -26.21 -64.35 8.62
CA VAL A 415 -26.65 -65.71 8.21
C VAL A 415 -28.15 -66.12 8.21
N VAL A 416 -28.65 -66.54 7.05
CA VAL A 416 -29.09 -67.92 6.67
C VAL A 416 -29.18 -68.00 5.13
N SER A 417 -29.05 -69.19 4.54
CA SER A 417 -28.97 -69.45 3.09
C SER A 417 -29.97 -70.52 2.62
N VAL A 418 -30.39 -70.49 1.34
CA VAL A 418 -30.62 -71.66 0.44
C VAL A 418 -31.06 -71.17 -0.96
N THR A 419 -30.86 -72.00 -1.99
CA THR A 419 -31.21 -71.81 -3.43
C THR A 419 -31.67 -73.17 -4.02
N PRO A 420 -31.96 -73.37 -5.33
CA PRO A 420 -32.48 -72.50 -6.40
C PRO A 420 -33.78 -73.09 -7.05
N ASN A 421 -34.39 -72.46 -8.08
CA ASN A 421 -34.55 -73.09 -9.43
C ASN A 421 -35.27 -72.28 -10.56
N SER A 422 -34.86 -72.59 -11.80
CA SER A 422 -35.52 -72.65 -13.13
C SER A 422 -36.74 -71.80 -13.57
N GLY A 423 -36.82 -71.47 -14.88
CA GLY A 423 -38.11 -71.35 -15.60
C GLY A 423 -38.21 -70.41 -16.83
N THR A 424 -37.96 -70.92 -18.05
CA THR A 424 -38.46 -70.36 -19.35
C THR A 424 -39.00 -71.55 -20.18
N PRO A 425 -40.03 -71.45 -21.07
CA PRO A 425 -39.90 -70.77 -22.39
C PRO A 425 -41.19 -70.32 -23.17
N LYS A 426 -41.01 -69.52 -24.26
CA LYS A 426 -41.90 -69.34 -25.47
C LYS A 426 -43.33 -68.78 -25.24
N SER A 427 -44.07 -68.17 -26.18
CA SER A 427 -43.91 -67.75 -27.61
C SER A 427 -44.72 -66.41 -27.81
N THR A 428 -45.18 -65.83 -28.95
CA THR A 428 -45.37 -66.17 -30.38
C THR A 428 -45.38 -64.86 -31.25
N THR A 429 -45.79 -64.88 -32.54
CA THR A 429 -46.13 -63.71 -33.42
C THR A 429 -47.40 -64.00 -34.26
N PRO A 430 -47.99 -63.07 -35.07
CA PRO A 430 -47.53 -62.68 -36.44
C PRO A 430 -47.42 -61.13 -36.67
N ARG A 431 -46.62 -60.57 -37.60
CA ARG A 431 -46.76 -60.31 -39.08
C ARG A 431 -48.07 -59.57 -39.47
N GLU A 432 -48.16 -58.58 -40.40
CA GLU A 432 -47.27 -57.80 -41.32
C GLU A 432 -48.15 -56.71 -42.05
N PRO A 433 -47.77 -55.96 -43.13
CA PRO A 433 -46.54 -55.18 -43.45
C PRO A 433 -46.79 -53.76 -44.14
N GLN A 434 -45.70 -53.10 -44.56
CA GLN A 434 -45.57 -52.06 -45.64
C GLN A 434 -45.96 -50.57 -45.39
N SER A 435 -45.50 -49.70 -46.31
CA SER A 435 -45.42 -48.20 -46.32
C SER A 435 -46.08 -47.64 -47.62
N PRO A 436 -46.08 -46.34 -48.05
CA PRO A 436 -45.24 -45.16 -47.68
C PRO A 436 -45.87 -43.71 -47.71
N ARG A 437 -45.04 -42.69 -47.40
CA ARG A 437 -45.02 -41.25 -47.84
C ARG A 437 -46.25 -40.29 -47.71
N SER A 438 -45.91 -38.99 -47.79
CA SER A 438 -46.68 -37.71 -47.70
C SER A 438 -47.62 -37.42 -48.90
N PRO A 439 -48.53 -36.40 -48.92
CA PRO A 439 -48.50 -35.07 -48.25
C PRO A 439 -49.85 -34.45 -47.72
N SER A 440 -49.84 -33.13 -47.47
CA SER A 440 -50.90 -32.17 -46.99
C SER A 440 -52.03 -31.86 -48.02
N PRO A 441 -52.98 -30.88 -47.87
CA PRO A 441 -53.24 -29.78 -46.87
C PRO A 441 -54.72 -29.83 -46.34
N PRO A 442 -55.63 -28.80 -46.23
CA PRO A 442 -55.59 -27.30 -46.13
C PRO A 442 -56.63 -26.63 -45.13
N VAL A 443 -56.79 -25.28 -45.21
CA VAL A 443 -58.07 -24.47 -45.07
C VAL A 443 -58.71 -24.16 -43.68
N ILE A 444 -59.33 -23.00 -43.38
CA ILE A 444 -59.23 -21.54 -43.74
C ILE A 444 -59.89 -20.70 -42.59
N CYS A 445 -59.48 -19.43 -42.42
CA CYS A 445 -60.30 -18.22 -42.10
C CYS A 445 -59.34 -17.02 -41.79
N ASP A 446 -59.74 -15.76 -41.59
CA ASP A 446 -60.50 -14.73 -42.37
C ASP A 446 -60.51 -13.44 -41.47
N ASP A 447 -60.53 -12.16 -41.88
CA ASP A 447 -60.60 -11.40 -43.17
C ASP A 447 -59.79 -10.05 -43.00
N GLU A 448 -59.73 -9.14 -43.99
CA GLU A 448 -58.99 -7.85 -43.94
C GLU A 448 -59.90 -6.60 -43.64
N PRO A 449 -60.43 -5.75 -44.57
CA PRO A 449 -60.10 -5.45 -45.97
C PRO A 449 -59.93 -3.94 -46.36
N ALA A 450 -58.90 -3.64 -47.17
CA ALA A 450 -58.93 -2.72 -48.34
C ALA A 450 -58.91 -1.16 -48.14
N PRO A 451 -58.71 -0.34 -49.22
CA PRO A 451 -57.58 -0.39 -50.19
C PRO A 451 -57.02 0.99 -50.70
N LEU A 452 -55.77 0.95 -51.26
CA LEU A 452 -55.19 1.59 -52.50
C LEU A 452 -55.66 2.97 -53.06
N PRO A 453 -54.90 3.68 -53.97
CA PRO A 453 -53.75 3.28 -54.81
C PRO A 453 -52.47 4.16 -54.62
N ALA A 454 -51.34 4.02 -55.34
CA ALA A 454 -51.10 3.39 -56.65
C ALA A 454 -49.71 2.76 -56.88
N VAL A 455 -49.74 1.63 -57.60
CA VAL A 455 -48.75 1.01 -58.52
C VAL A 455 -47.26 1.38 -58.42
N THR A 456 -46.46 0.40 -57.97
CA THR A 456 -45.07 0.18 -58.43
C THR A 456 -44.76 -1.33 -58.51
N LEU A 457 -44.60 -1.87 -59.73
CA LEU A 457 -44.01 -3.19 -60.03
C LEU A 457 -43.37 -3.09 -61.44
N GLY A 458 -42.25 -3.74 -61.77
CA GLY A 458 -41.36 -4.58 -60.96
C GLY A 458 -40.18 -5.11 -61.81
N GLU A 459 -39.40 -6.02 -61.21
CA GLU A 459 -38.49 -6.98 -61.88
C GLU A 459 -37.28 -6.48 -62.72
N THR A 460 -36.11 -6.55 -62.08
CA THR A 460 -34.84 -7.08 -62.62
C THR A 460 -34.43 -6.79 -64.08
N HIS A 461 -33.57 -5.79 -64.29
CA HIS A 461 -32.68 -5.70 -65.45
C HIS A 461 -31.28 -5.13 -65.09
N PRO A 462 -30.19 -5.89 -65.29
CA PRO A 462 -28.88 -5.34 -65.68
C PRO A 462 -28.88 -5.00 -67.20
N PRO A 463 -27.85 -4.37 -67.81
CA PRO A 463 -26.48 -4.16 -67.34
C PRO A 463 -25.98 -2.69 -67.54
N SER A 464 -24.67 -2.48 -67.63
CA SER A 464 -24.04 -1.23 -68.08
C SER A 464 -23.74 -1.23 -69.59
N THR A 465 -23.83 -0.04 -70.21
CA THR A 465 -23.04 0.30 -71.41
C THR A 465 -21.94 1.27 -70.95
N ALA A 466 -20.65 0.99 -71.16
CA ALA A 466 -19.93 0.69 -72.41
C ALA A 466 -19.79 1.93 -73.29
N SER A 467 -18.53 2.32 -73.52
CA SER A 467 -18.10 3.56 -74.15
C SER A 467 -18.64 3.77 -75.56
N ALA A 468 -18.52 5.00 -76.05
CA ALA A 468 -18.09 5.17 -77.43
C ALA A 468 -16.69 4.53 -77.61
N THR A 469 -16.70 3.23 -77.93
CA THR A 469 -15.58 2.41 -78.42
C THR A 469 -14.61 1.80 -77.36
N THR A 470 -14.52 0.46 -77.42
CA THR A 470 -13.38 -0.46 -77.10
C THR A 470 -12.77 -0.61 -75.68
N ILE A 471 -12.98 -1.83 -75.15
CA ILE A 471 -11.96 -2.79 -74.62
C ILE A 471 -11.37 -2.51 -73.21
N ALA A 472 -10.97 -3.61 -72.54
CA ALA A 472 -10.45 -3.74 -71.17
C ALA A 472 -9.14 -4.58 -71.20
N PRO A 473 -8.61 -5.20 -70.12
CA PRO A 473 -8.79 -5.01 -68.67
C PRO A 473 -7.43 -4.88 -67.91
N SER A 474 -7.48 -4.94 -66.57
CA SER A 474 -6.49 -5.54 -65.63
C SER A 474 -4.99 -5.19 -65.71
N ASN A 475 -4.42 -4.82 -64.56
CA ASN A 475 -3.11 -5.30 -64.12
C ASN A 475 -3.31 -6.16 -62.85
N ASP A 476 -2.71 -7.34 -62.85
CA ASP A 476 -2.35 -8.13 -61.66
C ASP A 476 -0.91 -8.59 -61.86
N GLU A 477 -0.14 -8.74 -60.78
CA GLU A 477 1.33 -8.79 -60.77
C GLU A 477 2.02 -7.53 -61.38
N GLY A 478 3.24 -7.14 -61.02
CA GLY A 478 4.11 -7.61 -59.95
C GLY A 478 5.55 -7.10 -60.11
N ILE A 479 6.36 -7.22 -59.05
CA ILE A 479 7.82 -7.40 -59.09
C ILE A 479 8.68 -6.23 -59.67
N ASP A 480 9.16 -5.41 -58.72
CA ASP A 480 10.60 -5.16 -58.44
C ASP A 480 11.42 -4.13 -59.27
N THR A 481 12.52 -3.67 -58.65
CA THR A 481 13.70 -2.93 -59.18
C THR A 481 13.54 -1.50 -59.75
N SER A 482 14.54 -0.61 -59.71
CA SER A 482 15.64 -0.35 -58.75
C SER A 482 16.36 0.98 -59.12
N HIS A 483 17.29 1.47 -58.27
CA HIS A 483 18.20 2.61 -58.50
C HIS A 483 17.52 4.02 -58.50
N ASP A 484 18.21 5.14 -58.29
CA ASP A 484 19.65 5.45 -58.17
C ASP A 484 20.05 5.87 -56.72
N ILE A 485 21.29 5.92 -56.21
CA ILE A 485 22.68 6.05 -56.72
C ILE A 485 23.06 7.49 -57.20
N SER A 486 24.19 8.12 -56.85
CA SER A 486 25.00 8.21 -55.60
C SER A 486 25.94 9.45 -55.73
N THR A 487 26.90 9.64 -54.79
CA THR A 487 27.99 10.66 -54.78
C THR A 487 27.57 12.14 -54.52
N GLY A 488 28.42 13.00 -53.93
CA GLY A 488 29.74 12.75 -53.33
C GLY A 488 30.44 13.98 -52.71
N ASP A 489 31.54 13.69 -51.99
CA ASP A 489 32.70 14.54 -51.65
C ASP A 489 32.71 15.58 -50.49
N ARG A 490 33.95 15.95 -50.12
CA ARG A 490 34.53 16.59 -48.91
C ARG A 490 35.87 17.28 -49.33
N PRO A 491 36.64 18.10 -48.54
CA PRO A 491 36.93 17.94 -47.09
C PRO A 491 37.25 19.22 -46.23
N ALA A 492 37.51 18.99 -44.92
CA ALA A 492 38.41 19.64 -43.93
C ALA A 492 38.67 21.18 -43.94
N PHE A 493 38.75 21.88 -42.78
CA PHE A 493 39.76 21.71 -41.71
C PHE A 493 39.30 22.27 -40.31
N GLU A 494 40.03 21.86 -39.25
CA GLU A 494 40.28 22.41 -37.88
C GLU A 494 39.60 23.73 -37.40
N GLN A 495 39.31 24.00 -36.11
CA GLN A 495 39.53 23.41 -34.75
C GLN A 495 38.62 24.20 -33.74
N ASP A 496 38.33 23.87 -32.47
CA ASP A 496 38.57 22.68 -31.61
C ASP A 496 37.44 22.51 -30.52
N SER A 497 37.66 22.91 -29.26
CA SER A 497 36.85 22.59 -28.05
C SER A 497 37.02 23.65 -26.92
N PRO A 498 36.41 23.56 -25.71
CA PRO A 498 35.44 22.58 -25.20
C PRO A 498 34.19 23.16 -24.47
N GLU A 499 33.10 22.40 -24.41
CA GLU A 499 32.14 22.42 -23.28
C GLU A 499 31.87 20.98 -22.81
N GLN A 500 31.59 20.81 -21.51
CA GLN A 500 31.62 19.50 -20.85
C GLN A 500 30.24 18.86 -20.68
N VAL A 501 30.27 17.53 -20.78
CA VAL A 501 29.31 16.56 -20.25
C VAL A 501 28.60 17.00 -18.95
N ASP A 502 27.26 17.00 -18.98
CA ASP A 502 26.49 16.06 -18.16
C ASP A 502 25.08 15.80 -18.73
N ALA A 503 24.83 14.60 -19.27
CA ALA A 503 23.60 14.29 -20.02
C ALA A 503 23.25 12.79 -20.11
N LEU A 504 23.70 11.94 -19.18
CA LEU A 504 23.52 10.47 -19.27
C LEU A 504 23.06 9.82 -17.94
N CYS A 505 21.91 10.26 -17.40
CA CYS A 505 21.30 9.57 -16.25
C CYS A 505 19.75 9.57 -16.22
N THR A 506 19.09 9.47 -17.39
CA THR A 506 17.62 9.36 -17.50
C THR A 506 17.21 8.29 -18.52
N GLY A 507 17.15 7.00 -18.12
CA GLY A 507 17.04 5.92 -19.11
C GLY A 507 16.50 4.53 -18.71
N ILE A 508 15.95 4.30 -17.50
CA ILE A 508 15.37 2.98 -17.15
C ILE A 508 14.02 3.14 -16.41
N ILE A 509 12.92 2.79 -17.07
CA ILE A 509 11.59 2.56 -16.46
C ILE A 509 10.88 1.40 -17.16
N PRO A 510 10.80 0.20 -16.56
CA PRO A 510 9.88 -0.85 -16.98
C PRO A 510 8.43 -0.51 -16.60
N ARG A 511 7.46 -0.93 -17.41
CA ARG A 511 6.03 -0.72 -17.13
C ARG A 511 5.50 -1.72 -16.09
N GLY A 512 5.28 -1.27 -14.85
CA GLY A 512 4.54 -1.99 -13.81
C GLY A 512 3.45 -1.10 -13.20
N THR A 513 2.21 -1.59 -13.08
CA THR A 513 1.08 -0.80 -12.57
C THR A 513 1.06 -0.76 -11.03
N ALA A 514 1.69 0.24 -10.43
CA ALA A 514 1.59 0.54 -9.01
C ALA A 514 0.68 1.75 -8.75
N GLN A 515 -0.35 1.58 -7.92
CA GLN A 515 -1.26 2.66 -7.51
C GLN A 515 -0.61 3.52 -6.41
N THR A 516 -0.54 4.85 -6.62
CA THR A 516 -0.07 5.80 -5.60
C THR A 516 -1.26 6.51 -4.94
N SER A 517 -1.41 6.30 -3.63
CA SER A 517 -2.55 6.80 -2.84
C SER A 517 -2.25 8.09 -2.08
N SER A 518 -3.26 8.94 -1.89
CA SER A 518 -3.18 10.23 -1.17
C SER A 518 -4.32 10.40 -0.17
N SER A 519 -4.15 9.91 1.07
CA SER A 519 -5.15 10.03 2.15
C SER A 519 -4.56 9.67 3.53
N PHE A 520 -3.78 10.57 4.13
CA PHE A 520 -3.00 10.22 5.34
C PHE A 520 -3.82 9.94 6.61
N GLY A 521 -5.00 10.54 6.79
CA GLY A 521 -5.88 10.25 7.93
C GLY A 521 -6.46 8.84 7.90
N THR A 522 -7.23 8.52 6.85
CA THR A 522 -7.84 7.19 6.67
C THR A 522 -6.81 6.06 6.51
N ASN A 523 -5.57 6.37 6.11
CA ASN A 523 -4.50 5.38 6.04
C ASN A 523 -4.10 4.85 7.42
N LEU A 524 -4.23 5.59 8.52
CA LEU A 524 -3.86 5.05 9.86
C LEU A 524 -4.91 4.07 10.36
N GLU A 525 -6.19 4.43 10.29
CA GLU A 525 -7.26 3.54 10.70
C GLU A 525 -7.28 2.29 9.83
N ASN A 526 -7.19 2.43 8.49
CA ASN A 526 -7.11 1.27 7.61
C ASN A 526 -5.82 0.46 7.81
N ALA A 527 -4.64 1.07 7.99
CA ALA A 527 -3.39 0.33 8.20
C ALA A 527 -3.44 -0.53 9.46
N THR A 528 -3.88 0.06 10.57
CA THR A 528 -3.85 -0.61 11.86
C THR A 528 -5.08 -1.50 12.05
N ALA A 529 -6.23 -1.20 11.42
CA ALA A 529 -7.34 -2.16 11.31
C ALA A 529 -6.99 -3.35 10.40
N ILE A 530 -6.27 -3.16 9.28
CA ILE A 530 -5.73 -4.27 8.48
C ILE A 530 -4.77 -5.09 9.33
N TRP A 531 -3.88 -4.47 10.13
CA TRP A 531 -3.00 -5.23 11.01
C TRP A 531 -3.78 -6.00 12.08
N VAL A 532 -4.77 -5.38 12.73
CA VAL A 532 -5.65 -6.03 13.71
C VAL A 532 -6.43 -7.18 13.07
N ASP A 533 -7.06 -7.00 11.91
CA ASP A 533 -7.77 -8.08 11.20
C ASP A 533 -6.87 -9.26 10.86
N LEU A 534 -5.56 -9.03 10.61
CA LEU A 534 -4.58 -10.10 10.44
C LEU A 534 -4.31 -10.80 11.79
N LEU A 535 -3.97 -10.06 12.84
CA LEU A 535 -3.75 -10.62 14.20
C LEU A 535 -4.98 -11.38 14.74
N LEU A 536 -6.19 -10.91 14.43
CA LEU A 536 -7.46 -11.54 14.80
C LEU A 536 -7.71 -12.84 14.04
N GLN A 537 -7.28 -12.94 12.77
CA GLN A 537 -7.30 -14.20 12.03
C GLN A 537 -6.34 -15.21 12.66
N ASP A 538 -5.15 -14.77 13.07
CA ASP A 538 -4.14 -15.63 13.67
C ASP A 538 -4.59 -16.15 15.06
N ALA A 539 -5.22 -15.29 15.88
CA ALA A 539 -5.89 -15.68 17.13
C ALA A 539 -7.11 -16.60 16.91
N ALA A 540 -7.93 -16.36 15.89
CA ALA A 540 -9.10 -17.18 15.58
C ALA A 540 -8.76 -18.53 14.91
N MET A 541 -7.53 -18.73 14.43
CA MET A 541 -7.11 -19.97 13.77
C MET A 541 -6.74 -21.12 14.72
N GLN A 542 -6.82 -20.93 16.04
CA GLN A 542 -6.62 -21.99 17.03
C GLN A 542 -7.73 -21.97 18.09
N GLU A 543 -8.66 -22.94 18.02
CA GLU A 543 -9.61 -23.24 19.10
C GLU A 543 -8.85 -23.84 20.30
N ILE A 544 -8.17 -22.99 21.08
CA ILE A 544 -7.57 -23.36 22.37
C ILE A 544 -8.68 -23.33 23.43
N ASP A 545 -8.85 -24.43 24.15
CA ASP A 545 -9.86 -24.55 25.19
C ASP A 545 -9.42 -23.83 26.48
N PHE A 546 -9.83 -22.57 26.60
CA PHE A 546 -9.54 -21.72 27.76
C PHE A 546 -10.13 -22.24 29.09
N THR A 547 -11.00 -23.26 29.09
CA THR A 547 -11.63 -23.76 30.33
C THR A 547 -10.66 -24.41 31.33
N ASN A 548 -9.44 -24.76 30.89
CA ASN A 548 -8.38 -25.29 31.77
C ASN A 548 -7.30 -24.26 32.12
N VAL A 549 -7.46 -22.98 31.74
CA VAL A 549 -6.57 -21.91 32.18
C VAL A 549 -7.20 -21.22 33.38
N ASN A 550 -6.70 -21.49 34.60
CA ASN A 550 -7.08 -20.70 35.77
C ASN A 550 -6.66 -19.24 35.55
N PHE A 551 -7.65 -18.36 35.43
CA PHE A 551 -7.45 -16.89 35.43
C PHE A 551 -7.37 -16.31 36.85
N GLU A 552 -7.62 -17.11 37.87
CA GLU A 552 -7.42 -16.75 39.27
C GLU A 552 -5.94 -16.80 39.67
N GLU A 553 -5.14 -15.82 39.23
CA GLU A 553 -4.04 -15.23 40.02
C GLU A 553 -3.50 -13.94 39.38
N GLY A 554 -4.15 -12.81 39.71
CA GLY A 554 -3.48 -11.52 39.91
C GLY A 554 -2.81 -10.78 38.74
N VAL A 555 -3.58 -10.33 37.74
CA VAL A 555 -3.70 -8.88 37.44
C VAL A 555 -5.12 -8.62 36.95
N ASP A 556 -5.88 -7.77 37.65
CA ASP A 556 -7.19 -7.32 37.20
C ASP A 556 -7.01 -6.17 36.18
N LEU A 557 -7.27 -6.46 34.90
CA LEU A 557 -6.70 -5.75 33.75
C LEU A 557 -7.04 -4.24 33.67
N PHE A 558 -8.11 -3.78 34.31
CA PHE A 558 -8.54 -2.38 34.30
C PHE A 558 -9.00 -1.82 35.67
N ALA A 559 -8.94 -2.60 36.76
CA ALA A 559 -9.67 -2.25 38.00
C ALA A 559 -9.03 -1.17 38.90
N SER A 560 -7.83 -0.66 38.59
CA SER A 560 -7.08 0.25 39.48
C SER A 560 -7.10 1.75 39.12
N SER A 561 -7.90 2.17 38.13
CA SER A 561 -7.96 3.59 37.70
C SER A 561 -9.38 4.15 37.47
N VAL A 562 -10.44 3.37 37.70
CA VAL A 562 -11.83 3.82 37.47
C VAL A 562 -12.31 4.73 38.61
N VAL A 563 -12.16 6.05 38.40
CA VAL A 563 -13.01 7.04 39.09
C VAL A 563 -14.44 6.84 38.59
N GLN A 564 -15.35 6.47 39.50
CA GLN A 564 -16.74 6.22 39.13
C GLN A 564 -17.47 7.52 38.75
N SER A 565 -18.26 7.47 37.69
CA SER A 565 -19.33 8.44 37.41
C SER A 565 -20.52 7.74 36.74
N PRO A 566 -21.76 8.25 36.90
CA PRO A 566 -22.91 7.37 36.95
C PRO A 566 -23.40 6.86 35.60
N ALA A 567 -23.85 5.60 35.56
CA ALA A 567 -24.42 4.99 34.37
C ALA A 567 -25.81 5.54 34.03
N VAL A 568 -26.03 5.93 32.77
CA VAL A 568 -27.37 6.12 32.19
C VAL A 568 -27.74 4.86 31.40
N GLY A 569 -28.34 3.90 32.10
CA GLY A 569 -28.75 2.62 31.52
C GLY A 569 -29.95 2.74 30.56
N ARG A 570 -30.01 1.90 29.53
CA ARG A 570 -31.20 1.75 28.67
C ARG A 570 -32.29 0.97 29.43
N GLY A 571 -33.35 1.66 29.86
CA GLY A 571 -34.52 1.02 30.48
C GLY A 571 -35.79 1.85 30.35
N LEU A 572 -36.76 1.38 29.57
CA LEU A 572 -38.07 1.99 29.38
C LEU A 572 -39.15 1.26 30.17
N PRO A 573 -39.80 1.93 31.15
CA PRO A 573 -41.18 1.65 31.51
C PRO A 573 -42.15 2.68 30.90
N LYS A 574 -43.45 2.37 30.91
CA LYS A 574 -44.51 3.23 30.35
C LYS A 574 -44.92 4.35 31.31
N ALA A 575 -45.43 5.44 30.76
CA ALA A 575 -46.03 6.53 31.53
C ALA A 575 -47.48 6.21 31.94
N SER A 576 -47.81 6.56 33.17
CA SER A 576 -49.17 6.87 33.67
C SER A 576 -48.97 7.95 34.72
N GLY A 577 -49.59 9.12 34.55
CA GLY A 577 -49.30 10.29 35.38
C GLY A 577 -50.42 10.61 36.36
N GLU A 578 -50.05 11.37 37.39
CA GLU A 578 -50.87 12.43 38.01
C GLU A 578 -49.90 13.43 38.65
N GLY A 579 -50.31 14.69 38.82
CA GLY A 579 -49.41 15.78 39.20
C GLY A 579 -49.71 16.37 40.58
N LEU A 580 -48.81 17.22 41.09
CA LEU A 580 -49.10 18.21 42.14
C LEU A 580 -48.06 19.36 42.13
N SER A 581 -48.35 20.41 42.90
CA SER A 581 -47.80 21.78 42.78
C SER A 581 -46.53 22.05 43.64
N PRO A 582 -45.80 23.18 43.41
CA PRO A 582 -44.41 23.34 43.86
C PRO A 582 -44.21 24.13 45.17
N THR A 583 -43.01 24.02 45.75
CA THR A 583 -42.49 24.82 46.88
C THR A 583 -41.01 25.19 46.63
N PRO A 584 -40.54 26.42 46.92
CA PRO A 584 -39.19 26.87 46.54
C PRO A 584 -38.12 26.78 47.65
N CYS A 585 -36.89 27.18 47.31
CA CYS A 585 -35.63 27.17 48.09
C CYS A 585 -35.01 25.77 48.29
N ALA A 586 -33.68 25.58 48.22
CA ALA A 586 -32.60 26.54 48.48
C ALA A 586 -31.48 26.55 47.40
N SER A 587 -30.69 27.62 47.39
CA SER A 587 -29.51 27.78 46.54
C SER A 587 -28.29 27.03 47.09
N HIS A 588 -27.66 26.19 46.26
CA HIS A 588 -26.33 25.62 46.54
C HIS A 588 -25.43 25.77 45.32
N PRO A 589 -24.19 26.29 45.44
CA PRO A 589 -23.29 26.47 44.32
C PRO A 589 -22.58 25.16 43.98
N TYR A 590 -22.85 24.62 42.80
CA TYR A 590 -22.07 23.50 42.25
C TYR A 590 -21.38 23.91 40.95
N LEU A 591 -20.07 23.71 40.99
CA LEU A 591 -19.03 23.89 39.98
C LEU A 591 -19.49 23.73 38.53
N HIS A 592 -19.11 24.68 37.67
CA HIS A 592 -18.98 24.41 36.24
C HIS A 592 -17.82 23.44 36.03
N GLU A 593 -18.10 22.15 35.85
CA GLU A 593 -17.11 21.24 35.30
C GLU A 593 -16.79 21.64 33.85
N ARG A 594 -15.58 22.16 33.67
CA ARG A 594 -15.03 22.53 32.36
C ARG A 594 -14.80 21.25 31.57
N SER A 595 -15.44 21.13 30.40
CA SER A 595 -15.15 20.02 29.48
C SER A 595 -13.64 19.98 29.17
N PRO A 596 -12.98 18.81 29.26
CA PRO A 596 -11.54 18.72 29.08
C PRO A 596 -11.13 19.15 27.67
N THR A 597 -10.01 19.86 27.59
CA THR A 597 -9.33 20.21 26.34
C THR A 597 -8.85 18.95 25.61
N LEU A 598 -8.48 19.07 24.33
CA LEU A 598 -7.96 17.94 23.55
C LEU A 598 -6.71 17.31 24.18
N ASP A 599 -5.83 18.12 24.79
CA ASP A 599 -4.63 17.63 25.49
C ASP A 599 -4.98 16.90 26.79
N GLU A 600 -5.97 17.39 27.56
CA GLU A 600 -6.50 16.71 28.73
C GLU A 600 -7.19 15.39 28.34
N TYR A 601 -7.97 15.37 27.26
CA TYR A 601 -8.58 14.15 26.71
C TYR A 601 -7.53 13.13 26.28
N GLN A 602 -6.50 13.54 25.52
CA GLN A 602 -5.39 12.65 25.15
C GLN A 602 -4.56 12.20 26.35
N CYS A 603 -4.50 12.97 27.44
CA CYS A 603 -3.85 12.57 28.68
C CYS A 603 -4.67 11.48 29.39
N LEU A 604 -5.98 11.67 29.52
CA LEU A 604 -6.92 10.70 30.09
C LEU A 604 -6.98 9.40 29.26
N GLU A 605 -7.00 9.51 27.93
CA GLU A 605 -6.98 8.32 27.05
C GLU A 605 -5.67 7.54 27.20
N LYS A 606 -4.51 8.23 27.27
CA LYS A 606 -3.23 7.58 27.57
C LYS A 606 -3.25 6.87 28.92
N GLN A 607 -3.86 7.45 29.96
CA GLN A 607 -4.02 6.82 31.27
C GLN A 607 -4.93 5.57 31.25
N ALA A 608 -5.78 5.40 30.22
CA ALA A 608 -6.65 4.23 30.08
C ALA A 608 -5.92 2.98 29.55
N TRP A 609 -4.86 3.14 28.74
CA TRP A 609 -4.10 2.01 28.19
C TRP A 609 -2.65 1.91 28.68
N ARG A 610 -2.08 2.97 29.26
CA ARG A 610 -0.71 3.00 29.81
C ARG A 610 -0.73 3.13 31.34
N SER A 611 -0.04 2.23 32.03
CA SER A 611 0.08 2.27 33.49
C SER A 611 0.84 3.52 33.95
N ALA A 612 0.34 4.20 34.98
CA ALA A 612 1.03 5.34 35.60
C ALA A 612 2.29 4.91 36.37
N THR A 613 2.24 3.74 37.02
CA THR A 613 3.37 3.12 37.73
C THR A 613 4.02 2.01 36.89
N PRO A 614 5.30 1.67 37.12
CA PRO A 614 5.90 0.49 36.51
C PRO A 614 5.16 -0.80 36.90
N LEU A 615 4.87 -1.64 35.90
CA LEU A 615 4.26 -2.95 36.06
C LEU A 615 5.18 -3.90 36.85
N PRO A 616 4.66 -4.73 37.77
CA PRO A 616 5.47 -5.71 38.48
C PRO A 616 5.92 -6.84 37.53
N ILE A 617 7.23 -7.05 37.42
CA ILE A 617 7.82 -8.22 36.75
C ILE A 617 7.94 -9.35 37.78
N GLN A 618 7.40 -10.53 37.46
CA GLN A 618 7.51 -11.71 38.33
C GLN A 618 8.94 -12.26 38.35
N SER A 619 9.33 -12.95 39.43
CA SER A 619 10.69 -13.51 39.59
C SER A 619 11.11 -14.44 38.43
N GLN A 620 10.14 -15.15 37.82
CA GLN A 620 10.34 -16.00 36.65
C GLN A 620 10.47 -15.20 35.33
N GLU A 621 9.74 -14.09 35.20
CA GLU A 621 9.80 -13.18 34.06
C GLU A 621 11.11 -12.37 34.04
N HIS A 622 11.72 -12.13 35.20
CA HIS A 622 12.93 -11.29 35.31
C HIS A 622 14.08 -11.76 34.40
N VAL A 623 14.38 -13.06 34.38
CA VAL A 623 15.44 -13.63 33.52
C VAL A 623 15.06 -13.54 32.03
N ILE A 624 13.78 -13.67 31.71
CA ILE A 624 13.26 -13.54 30.34
C ILE A 624 13.38 -12.08 29.87
N PHE A 625 12.95 -11.12 30.69
CA PHE A 625 13.07 -9.69 30.40
C PHE A 625 14.54 -9.26 30.31
N GLN A 626 15.39 -9.71 31.23
CA GLN A 626 16.83 -9.46 31.21
C GLN A 626 17.47 -9.93 29.90
N ASN A 627 17.11 -11.13 29.40
CA ASN A 627 17.62 -11.62 28.12
C ASN A 627 17.21 -10.71 26.94
N PHE A 628 16.00 -10.14 26.92
CA PHE A 628 15.65 -9.16 25.88
C PHE A 628 16.55 -7.92 25.95
N VAL A 629 16.67 -7.32 27.13
CA VAL A 629 17.45 -6.09 27.36
C VAL A 629 18.92 -6.29 27.04
N GLN A 630 19.52 -7.40 27.49
CA GLN A 630 20.95 -7.65 27.36
C GLN A 630 21.34 -8.29 26.02
N HIS A 631 20.45 -9.07 25.39
CA HIS A 631 20.78 -9.84 24.19
C HIS A 631 19.99 -9.38 22.97
N ILE A 632 18.70 -9.73 22.89
CA ILE A 632 17.87 -9.56 21.68
C ILE A 632 17.79 -8.11 21.19
N SER A 633 17.73 -7.16 22.12
CA SER A 633 17.72 -5.72 21.79
C SER A 633 18.89 -5.30 20.90
N ARG A 634 20.07 -5.91 21.08
CA ARG A 634 21.29 -5.59 20.33
C ARG A 634 21.21 -6.00 18.86
N TRP A 635 20.32 -6.92 18.48
CA TRP A 635 20.04 -7.23 17.08
C TRP A 635 19.20 -6.13 16.42
N MET A 636 18.16 -5.68 17.12
CA MET A 636 17.23 -4.65 16.65
C MET A 636 17.90 -3.27 16.60
N ASP A 637 18.86 -3.05 17.50
CA ASP A 637 19.71 -1.85 17.59
C ASP A 637 21.02 -1.94 16.77
N LEU A 638 21.26 -2.97 15.94
CA LEU A 638 22.61 -3.29 15.42
C LEU A 638 23.35 -2.11 14.75
N PHE A 639 22.63 -1.23 14.04
CA PHE A 639 23.19 -0.04 13.38
C PHE A 639 22.86 1.29 14.11
N GLU A 640 22.20 1.27 15.27
CA GLU A 640 21.72 2.45 15.99
C GLU A 640 22.51 2.71 17.29
N PRO A 641 23.41 3.72 17.32
CA PRO A 641 24.26 4.01 18.48
C PRO A 641 23.51 4.31 19.77
N ARG A 642 22.30 4.88 19.69
CA ARG A 642 21.49 5.23 20.88
C ARG A 642 20.81 4.01 21.50
N ARG A 643 20.81 2.87 20.81
CA ARG A 643 20.23 1.59 21.24
C ARG A 643 18.84 1.68 21.88
N PRO A 644 17.81 2.23 21.19
CA PRO A 644 16.49 2.43 21.78
C PRO A 644 15.75 1.13 22.11
N PHE A 645 16.00 -0.01 21.45
CA PHE A 645 15.45 -1.30 21.89
C PHE A 645 16.11 -1.78 23.19
N GLY A 646 17.36 -1.42 23.44
CA GLY A 646 18.09 -1.75 24.67
C GLY A 646 17.90 -0.74 25.81
N THR A 647 17.30 0.43 25.56
CA THR A 647 17.21 1.53 26.53
C THR A 647 15.80 2.08 26.72
N LEU A 648 15.09 2.44 25.63
CA LEU A 648 13.77 3.06 25.68
C LEU A 648 12.63 2.03 25.67
N VAL A 649 12.69 1.03 24.78
CA VAL A 649 11.67 -0.03 24.69
C VAL A 649 11.46 -0.77 26.02
N PRO A 650 12.50 -1.08 26.83
CA PRO A 650 12.30 -1.69 28.14
C PRO A 650 11.53 -0.75 29.10
N GLN A 651 11.80 0.56 29.06
CA GLN A 651 11.07 1.55 29.87
C GLN A 651 9.61 1.70 29.41
N LEU A 652 9.36 1.66 28.09
CA LEU A 652 8.00 1.64 27.55
C LEU A 652 7.25 0.35 27.93
N ALA A 653 7.93 -0.80 27.91
CA ALA A 653 7.38 -2.09 28.33
C ALA A 653 6.93 -2.07 29.79
N MET A 654 7.72 -1.46 30.70
CA MET A 654 7.33 -1.30 32.10
C MET A 654 6.02 -0.53 32.30
N HIS A 655 5.51 0.21 31.32
CA HIS A 655 4.25 0.95 31.41
C HIS A 655 3.16 0.43 30.45
N ASN A 656 3.42 -0.61 29.64
CA ASN A 656 2.49 -1.09 28.62
C ASN A 656 2.43 -2.63 28.61
N VAL A 657 1.27 -3.17 28.97
CA VAL A 657 1.06 -4.62 29.13
C VAL A 657 1.32 -5.37 27.82
N GLY A 658 0.85 -4.88 26.67
CA GLY A 658 1.10 -5.51 25.37
C GLY A 658 2.58 -5.58 25.02
N LEU A 659 3.30 -4.46 25.15
CA LEU A 659 4.73 -4.42 24.85
C LEU A 659 5.56 -5.29 25.80
N LEU A 660 5.22 -5.35 27.09
CA LEU A 660 5.85 -6.25 28.05
C LEU A 660 5.65 -7.72 27.66
N ASN A 661 4.42 -8.10 27.32
CA ASN A 661 4.12 -9.45 26.84
C ASN A 661 4.84 -9.76 25.51
N ALA A 662 4.95 -8.81 24.57
CA ALA A 662 5.68 -9.00 23.32
C ALA A 662 7.17 -9.29 23.56
N VAL A 663 7.78 -8.50 24.46
CA VAL A 663 9.17 -8.67 24.90
C VAL A 663 9.39 -10.03 25.56
N LEU A 664 8.47 -10.45 26.45
CA LEU A 664 8.54 -11.74 27.12
C LEU A 664 8.31 -12.92 26.16
N ALA A 665 7.41 -12.79 25.17
CA ALA A 665 7.16 -13.78 24.14
C ALA A 665 8.40 -14.02 23.27
N LEU A 666 8.94 -12.95 22.68
CA LEU A 666 10.15 -12.97 21.85
C LEU A 666 11.34 -13.56 22.62
N SER A 667 11.52 -13.15 23.86
CA SER A 667 12.65 -13.58 24.68
C SER A 667 12.52 -15.00 25.20
N SER A 668 11.32 -15.42 25.61
CA SER A 668 11.06 -16.82 25.97
C SER A 668 11.27 -17.75 24.77
N ARG A 669 10.81 -17.34 23.57
CA ARG A 669 11.03 -18.12 22.33
C ARG A 669 12.51 -18.24 21.99
N HIS A 670 13.26 -17.14 22.01
CA HIS A 670 14.72 -17.18 21.83
C HIS A 670 15.42 -18.12 22.82
N LEU A 671 15.05 -18.06 24.10
CA LEU A 671 15.63 -18.91 25.14
C LEU A 671 15.23 -20.39 25.02
N SER A 672 14.14 -20.71 24.34
CA SER A 672 13.77 -22.09 23.97
C SER A 672 14.60 -22.66 22.80
N LEU A 673 15.40 -21.82 22.12
CA LEU A 673 16.18 -22.15 20.93
C LEU A 673 17.69 -22.00 21.14
N SER A 674 18.11 -21.13 22.06
CA SER A 674 19.50 -20.91 22.40
C SER A 674 20.07 -22.10 23.18
N THR A 675 21.20 -22.66 22.71
CA THR A 675 21.96 -23.70 23.43
C THR A 675 22.83 -23.14 24.57
N TYR A 676 22.77 -21.83 24.83
CA TYR A 676 23.56 -21.15 25.86
C TYR A 676 23.06 -21.48 27.30
N PRO A 677 23.94 -21.92 28.22
CA PRO A 677 23.55 -22.41 29.54
C PRO A 677 23.26 -21.28 30.55
N ALA A 678 22.05 -20.71 30.49
CA ALA A 678 21.59 -19.65 31.38
C ALA A 678 20.69 -20.15 32.54
N GLY A 679 21.22 -21.08 33.34
CA GLY A 679 20.58 -21.58 34.58
C GLY A 679 19.50 -22.65 34.35
N THR A 680 19.62 -23.77 35.08
CA THR A 680 18.81 -24.99 34.91
C THR A 680 17.32 -24.81 35.23
N GLN A 681 16.52 -24.47 34.20
CA GLN A 681 15.10 -24.79 34.12
C GLN A 681 14.73 -25.14 32.68
N THR A 682 14.11 -26.30 32.47
CA THR A 682 13.42 -26.64 31.23
C THR A 682 12.14 -25.82 31.15
N ARG A 683 12.19 -24.68 30.45
CA ARG A 683 11.03 -23.79 30.26
C ARG A 683 10.08 -24.36 29.22
N ASP A 684 8.78 -24.20 29.45
CA ASP A 684 7.77 -24.74 28.54
C ASP A 684 7.71 -23.88 27.27
N PRO A 685 7.83 -24.45 26.04
CA PRO A 685 7.55 -23.73 24.80
C PRO A 685 6.17 -23.02 24.79
N ASN A 686 5.20 -23.52 25.55
CA ASN A 686 3.90 -22.88 25.72
C ASN A 686 3.96 -21.51 26.41
N ASP A 687 4.97 -21.23 27.25
CA ASP A 687 5.11 -19.91 27.89
C ASP A 687 5.28 -18.80 26.87
N ALA A 688 6.15 -19.02 25.87
CA ALA A 688 6.37 -18.07 24.78
C ALA A 688 5.08 -17.79 23.99
N LEU A 689 4.27 -18.82 23.76
CA LEU A 689 2.97 -18.74 23.09
C LEU A 689 1.90 -18.06 23.97
N ARG A 690 1.94 -18.25 25.30
CA ARG A 690 1.06 -17.58 26.27
C ARG A 690 1.29 -16.07 26.30
N TYR A 691 2.55 -15.62 26.35
CA TYR A 691 2.89 -14.19 26.25
C TYR A 691 2.51 -13.63 24.87
N TYR A 692 2.69 -14.40 23.79
CA TYR A 692 2.25 -13.99 22.45
C TYR A 692 0.74 -13.73 22.38
N TYR A 693 -0.11 -14.67 22.81
CA TYR A 693 -1.57 -14.46 22.75
C TYR A 693 -2.05 -13.35 23.71
N LYS A 694 -1.42 -13.18 24.89
CA LYS A 694 -1.65 -12.01 25.76
C LYS A 694 -1.35 -10.69 25.03
N THR A 695 -0.30 -10.66 24.20
CA THR A 695 0.05 -9.51 23.36
C THR A 695 -1.06 -9.21 22.36
N LEU A 696 -1.57 -10.23 21.65
CA LEU A 696 -2.63 -10.06 20.65
C LEU A 696 -3.94 -9.54 21.28
N HIS A 697 -4.34 -10.10 22.42
CA HIS A 697 -5.54 -9.66 23.16
C HIS A 697 -5.43 -8.20 23.60
N TYR A 698 -4.28 -7.83 24.20
CA TYR A 698 -4.05 -6.44 24.61
C TYR A 698 -4.07 -5.49 23.41
N ILE A 699 -3.46 -5.85 22.27
CA ILE A 699 -3.51 -5.01 21.06
C ILE A 699 -4.98 -4.82 20.62
N GLN A 700 -5.77 -5.90 20.56
CA GLN A 700 -7.18 -5.85 20.17
C GLN A 700 -7.98 -4.86 21.05
N GLU A 701 -7.75 -4.87 22.37
CA GLU A 701 -8.43 -3.96 23.31
C GLU A 701 -7.89 -2.53 23.27
N ALA A 702 -6.57 -2.34 23.28
CA ALA A 702 -5.95 -1.02 23.27
C ALA A 702 -6.15 -0.27 21.94
N MET A 703 -6.43 -0.99 20.85
CA MET A 703 -6.68 -0.43 19.53
C MET A 703 -7.98 0.39 19.38
N GLN A 704 -8.84 0.39 20.40
CA GLN A 704 -9.96 1.35 20.46
C GLN A 704 -9.49 2.79 20.70
N TYR A 705 -8.29 3.01 21.25
CA TYR A 705 -7.76 4.32 21.65
C TYR A 705 -6.88 4.98 20.57
N ASP A 706 -7.16 6.22 20.21
CA ASP A 706 -6.46 6.94 19.13
C ASP A 706 -5.01 7.27 19.49
N THR A 707 -4.74 7.58 20.75
CA THR A 707 -3.37 7.77 21.25
C THR A 707 -2.56 6.47 21.27
N TYR A 708 -3.19 5.28 21.31
CA TYR A 708 -2.47 4.01 21.16
C TYR A 708 -2.11 3.74 19.70
N LYS A 709 -3.02 4.01 18.74
CA LYS A 709 -2.79 3.88 17.28
C LYS A 709 -1.55 4.64 16.79
N THR A 710 -1.12 5.68 17.50
CA THR A 710 0.05 6.54 17.18
C THR A 710 1.24 6.37 18.14
N SER A 711 1.15 5.45 19.10
CA SER A 711 2.12 5.29 20.19
C SER A 711 3.47 4.69 19.78
N LEU A 712 4.51 4.95 20.57
CA LEU A 712 5.81 4.28 20.44
C LEU A 712 5.73 2.82 20.93
N GLU A 713 4.86 2.59 21.90
CA GLU A 713 4.49 1.32 22.48
C GLU A 713 3.97 0.34 21.41
N LEU A 714 3.00 0.76 20.58
CA LEU A 714 2.50 0.00 19.44
C LEU A 714 3.59 -0.28 18.39
N LEU A 715 4.39 0.72 18.03
CA LEU A 715 5.48 0.57 17.04
C LEU A 715 6.50 -0.49 17.50
N ALA A 716 7.00 -0.38 18.73
CA ALA A 716 7.91 -1.36 19.31
C ALA A 716 7.27 -2.75 19.41
N THR A 717 5.98 -2.83 19.80
CA THR A 717 5.24 -4.09 19.89
C THR A 717 5.17 -4.78 18.54
N SER A 718 4.81 -4.04 17.48
CA SER A 718 4.57 -4.59 16.14
C SER A 718 5.82 -5.25 15.52
N VAL A 719 6.99 -4.62 15.65
CA VAL A 719 8.26 -5.18 15.15
C VAL A 719 8.86 -6.26 16.08
N THR A 720 8.50 -6.24 17.36
CA THR A 720 8.84 -7.32 18.33
C THR A 720 8.03 -8.59 18.05
N VAL A 721 6.73 -8.47 17.74
CA VAL A 721 5.88 -9.57 17.28
C VAL A 721 6.38 -10.11 15.93
N SER A 722 6.70 -9.23 14.98
CA SER A 722 7.31 -9.64 13.70
C SER A 722 8.63 -10.42 13.88
N ALA A 723 9.46 -10.03 14.85
CA ALA A 723 10.67 -10.77 15.20
C ALA A 723 10.38 -12.14 15.84
N TYR A 724 9.32 -12.26 16.66
CA TYR A 724 8.89 -13.54 17.26
C TYR A 724 8.47 -14.54 16.17
N GLU A 725 7.69 -14.08 15.20
CA GLU A 725 7.19 -14.89 14.07
C GLU A 725 8.33 -15.38 13.17
N MET A 726 9.29 -14.49 12.86
CA MET A 726 10.50 -14.86 12.12
C MET A 726 11.48 -15.73 12.91
N LEU A 727 11.34 -15.82 14.22
CA LEU A 727 12.04 -16.79 15.07
C LEU A 727 11.31 -18.13 15.08
N ASP A 728 10.02 -18.15 15.43
CA ASP A 728 9.23 -19.39 15.53
C ASP A 728 9.21 -20.20 14.23
N GLY A 729 9.16 -19.50 13.09
CA GLY A 729 9.28 -20.11 11.76
C GLY A 729 8.09 -21.00 11.38
N SER A 730 6.96 -20.88 12.10
CA SER A 730 5.72 -21.56 11.73
C SER A 730 4.91 -20.72 10.74
N ARG A 731 4.38 -21.40 9.71
CA ARG A 731 3.43 -20.86 8.72
C ARG A 731 4.00 -19.69 7.89
N GLN A 732 3.15 -19.08 7.06
CA GLN A 732 3.50 -17.91 6.21
C GLN A 732 3.03 -16.59 6.85
N ASP A 733 2.68 -16.65 8.14
CA ASP A 733 1.95 -15.58 8.83
C ASP A 733 2.91 -14.42 9.18
N TRP A 734 4.21 -14.69 9.38
CA TRP A 734 5.29 -13.69 9.41
C TRP A 734 5.24 -12.66 8.27
N GLU A 735 4.79 -13.05 7.06
CA GLU A 735 4.70 -12.13 5.92
C GLU A 735 3.53 -11.14 6.09
N ARG A 736 2.47 -11.54 6.80
CA ARG A 736 1.35 -10.66 7.19
C ARG A 736 1.80 -9.63 8.22
N HIS A 737 2.55 -10.06 9.25
CA HIS A 737 3.03 -9.14 10.28
C HIS A 737 4.02 -8.13 9.68
N LEU A 738 4.94 -8.54 8.79
CA LEU A 738 5.81 -7.60 8.06
C LEU A 738 5.03 -6.60 7.19
N LYS A 739 3.97 -7.03 6.51
CA LYS A 739 3.06 -6.14 5.76
C LYS A 739 2.32 -5.17 6.70
N GLY A 740 1.88 -5.63 7.88
CA GLY A 740 1.23 -4.78 8.88
C GLY A 740 2.17 -3.72 9.46
N VAL A 741 3.37 -4.12 9.89
CA VAL A 741 4.43 -3.21 10.36
C VAL A 741 4.79 -2.20 9.26
N PHE A 742 4.82 -2.61 7.99
CA PHE A 742 4.95 -1.71 6.85
C PHE A 742 3.79 -0.71 6.75
N TRP A 743 2.53 -1.16 6.84
CA TRP A 743 1.36 -0.27 6.74
C TRP A 743 1.29 0.74 7.89
N ILE A 744 1.56 0.32 9.13
CA ILE A 744 1.62 1.21 10.31
C ILE A 744 2.69 2.28 10.08
N GLN A 745 3.92 1.89 9.72
CA GLN A 745 5.00 2.84 9.43
C GLN A 745 4.67 3.79 8.28
N ARG A 746 4.10 3.27 7.18
CA ARG A 746 3.66 4.08 6.03
C ARG A 746 2.60 5.10 6.43
N SER A 747 1.64 4.74 7.28
CA SER A 747 0.60 5.66 7.76
C SER A 747 1.14 6.77 8.66
N GLN A 748 2.21 6.51 9.41
CA GLN A 748 2.86 7.47 10.32
C GLN A 748 4.09 8.20 9.72
N VAL A 749 4.36 8.04 8.42
CA VAL A 749 5.55 8.59 7.71
C VAL A 749 6.88 8.19 8.37
N ILE A 750 7.00 6.92 8.76
CA ILE A 750 8.21 6.37 9.40
C ILE A 750 9.15 5.77 8.34
N HIS A 751 10.42 6.17 8.39
CA HIS A 751 11.43 5.83 7.38
C HIS A 751 12.88 5.93 7.90
N GLY A 752 13.88 5.54 7.09
CA GLY A 752 15.29 5.49 7.50
C GLY A 752 15.92 6.81 7.98
N ASP A 753 15.43 7.95 7.46
CA ASP A 753 15.82 9.30 7.91
C ASP A 753 14.85 9.87 9.00
N SER A 754 14.05 9.04 9.68
CA SER A 754 13.28 9.44 10.89
C SER A 754 14.21 9.64 12.10
N MET A 755 13.68 9.96 13.28
CA MET A 755 14.49 10.14 14.50
C MET A 755 14.11 9.18 15.64
N GLY A 756 15.10 8.74 16.41
CA GLY A 756 14.92 7.96 17.63
C GLY A 756 14.32 6.57 17.37
N LEU A 757 13.45 6.10 18.28
CA LEU A 757 12.84 4.76 18.15
C LEU A 757 12.07 4.56 16.83
N LYS A 758 11.50 5.62 16.23
CA LYS A 758 10.88 5.53 14.89
C LYS A 758 11.90 5.14 13.81
N GLN A 759 13.13 5.66 13.90
CA GLN A 759 14.23 5.31 13.00
C GLN A 759 14.69 3.85 13.20
N ALA A 760 14.89 3.45 14.45
CA ALA A 760 15.34 2.09 14.80
C ALA A 760 14.31 1.01 14.44
N VAL A 761 13.01 1.24 14.70
CA VAL A 761 11.92 0.35 14.28
C VAL A 761 11.98 0.11 12.76
N TRP A 762 12.27 1.15 11.98
CA TRP A 762 12.34 1.04 10.52
C TRP A 762 13.55 0.26 10.03
N TRP A 763 14.75 0.50 10.58
CA TRP A 763 15.93 -0.27 10.20
C TRP A 763 15.84 -1.73 10.66
N ALA A 764 15.29 -2.00 11.86
CA ALA A 764 15.03 -3.36 12.34
C ALA A 764 14.00 -4.09 11.45
N TRP A 765 12.91 -3.41 11.07
CA TRP A 765 11.91 -3.95 10.13
C TRP A 765 12.51 -4.18 8.73
N LEU A 766 13.35 -3.28 8.22
CA LEU A 766 13.95 -3.46 6.89
C LEU A 766 14.92 -4.66 6.87
N CYS A 767 15.70 -4.87 7.92
CA CYS A 767 16.55 -6.06 8.06
C CYS A 767 15.73 -7.37 8.00
N GLN A 768 14.53 -7.37 8.60
CA GLN A 768 13.59 -8.48 8.53
C GLN A 768 13.00 -8.65 7.10
N ASP A 769 12.49 -7.58 6.51
CA ASP A 769 11.81 -7.63 5.20
C ASP A 769 12.75 -7.95 4.03
N VAL A 770 14.00 -7.49 4.06
CA VAL A 770 14.98 -7.78 2.99
C VAL A 770 15.35 -9.27 2.95
N TRP A 771 15.54 -9.90 4.11
CA TRP A 771 15.77 -11.35 4.19
C TRP A 771 14.55 -12.15 3.72
N ALA A 772 13.36 -11.78 4.18
CA ALA A 772 12.11 -12.38 3.75
C ALA A 772 11.87 -12.25 2.23
N ALA A 773 12.14 -11.06 1.67
CA ALA A 773 11.99 -10.77 0.26
C ALA A 773 12.93 -11.61 -0.61
N PHE A 774 14.18 -11.79 -0.17
CA PHE A 774 15.16 -12.67 -0.81
C PHE A 774 14.66 -14.11 -0.89
N ARG A 775 14.18 -14.69 0.23
CA ARG A 775 13.72 -16.09 0.27
C ARG A 775 12.50 -16.35 -0.62
N GLU A 776 11.49 -15.48 -0.55
CA GLU A 776 10.27 -15.58 -1.37
C GLU A 776 10.45 -15.06 -2.81
N LYS A 777 11.66 -14.61 -3.18
CA LYS A 777 11.99 -13.98 -4.49
C LYS A 777 11.03 -12.85 -4.87
N ARG A 778 10.56 -12.08 -3.88
CA ARG A 778 9.71 -10.89 -4.06
C ARG A 778 10.52 -9.61 -3.93
N ARG A 779 9.91 -8.47 -4.26
CA ARG A 779 10.44 -7.17 -3.87
C ARG A 779 10.26 -6.96 -2.35
N PRO A 780 11.21 -6.29 -1.66
CA PRO A 780 10.94 -5.67 -0.35
C PRO A 780 9.79 -4.66 -0.46
N PHE A 781 9.04 -4.42 0.62
CA PHE A 781 7.92 -3.48 0.62
C PHE A 781 8.35 -2.01 0.67
N THR A 782 9.63 -1.73 0.98
CA THR A 782 10.12 -0.35 1.06
C THR A 782 10.05 0.38 -0.28
N PHE A 783 9.24 1.45 -0.32
CA PHE A 783 9.14 2.40 -1.43
C PHE A 783 9.90 3.71 -1.13
N TRP A 784 10.58 3.77 0.01
CA TRP A 784 11.29 4.97 0.46
C TRP A 784 12.53 5.25 -0.40
N ARG A 785 12.87 6.52 -0.51
CA ARG A 785 14.11 7.01 -1.10
C ARG A 785 14.79 7.92 -0.08
N PRO A 786 16.09 7.75 0.21
CA PRO A 786 16.82 8.65 1.08
C PRO A 786 16.71 10.11 0.65
N LEU A 787 16.65 11.01 1.63
CA LEU A 787 16.68 12.46 1.40
C LEU A 787 18.04 13.06 1.76
N LYS A 788 18.71 12.52 2.79
CA LYS A 788 20.12 12.83 3.08
C LYS A 788 21.04 12.28 1.99
N ALA A 789 21.97 13.11 1.49
CA ALA A 789 23.08 12.67 0.66
C ALA A 789 24.01 11.74 1.45
N LEU A 790 24.99 11.11 0.79
CA LEU A 790 25.94 10.22 1.47
C LEU A 790 26.97 11.02 2.31
N ASP A 791 27.34 12.22 1.87
CA ASP A 791 28.22 13.15 2.59
C ASP A 791 27.61 13.64 3.93
N ASP A 792 26.29 13.65 4.05
CA ASP A 792 25.55 14.09 5.25
C ASP A 792 25.46 13.02 6.37
N LEU A 793 26.06 11.84 6.18
CA LEU A 793 25.84 10.67 7.04
C LEU A 793 26.99 10.41 8.01
N GLY A 794 26.66 10.18 9.28
CA GLY A 794 27.61 9.61 10.23
C GLY A 794 27.97 8.15 9.91
N PRO A 795 29.10 7.60 10.40
CA PRO A 795 29.54 6.22 10.12
C PRO A 795 28.47 5.14 10.40
N SER A 796 27.68 5.29 11.46
CA SER A 796 26.58 4.36 11.75
C SER A 796 25.38 4.51 10.80
N GLU A 797 25.10 5.72 10.30
CA GLU A 797 24.09 5.94 9.26
C GLU A 797 24.55 5.37 7.92
N LEU A 798 25.84 5.50 7.57
CA LEU A 798 26.46 4.83 6.42
C LEU A 798 26.34 3.31 6.52
N ALA A 799 26.60 2.74 7.71
CA ALA A 799 26.47 1.30 7.95
C ALA A 799 25.01 0.83 7.79
N ALA A 800 24.04 1.55 8.37
CA ALA A 800 22.61 1.28 8.18
C ALA A 800 22.20 1.38 6.70
N ARG A 801 22.69 2.40 5.97
CA ARG A 801 22.36 2.65 4.56
C ARG A 801 22.77 1.49 3.64
N SER A 802 23.72 0.64 4.02
CA SER A 802 24.02 -0.63 3.30
C SER A 802 22.79 -1.53 3.12
N VAL A 803 21.93 -1.63 4.15
CA VAL A 803 20.69 -2.44 4.13
C VAL A 803 19.70 -1.90 3.09
N TYR A 804 19.65 -0.58 2.89
CA TYR A 804 18.80 0.04 1.87
C TYR A 804 19.26 -0.31 0.46
N PHE A 805 20.58 -0.28 0.20
CA PHE A 805 21.12 -0.64 -1.11
C PHE A 805 20.96 -2.14 -1.40
N PHE A 806 21.12 -2.99 -0.38
CA PHE A 806 20.82 -4.41 -0.47
C PHE A 806 19.34 -4.66 -0.79
N ALA A 807 18.41 -3.89 -0.22
CA ALA A 807 16.98 -3.95 -0.57
C ALA A 807 16.72 -3.67 -2.07
N GLN A 808 17.45 -2.74 -2.69
CA GLN A 808 17.34 -2.48 -4.14
C GLN A 808 17.86 -3.67 -4.97
N VAL A 809 18.94 -4.31 -4.53
CA VAL A 809 19.46 -5.52 -5.19
C VAL A 809 18.52 -6.72 -5.02
N ILE A 810 17.91 -6.91 -3.86
CA ILE A 810 16.86 -7.94 -3.68
C ILE A 810 15.66 -7.66 -4.61
N ALA A 811 15.27 -6.39 -4.81
CA ALA A 811 14.22 -6.04 -5.76
C ALA A 811 14.58 -6.42 -7.21
N PHE A 812 15.84 -6.23 -7.65
CA PHE A 812 16.34 -6.67 -8.97
C PHE A 812 16.40 -8.20 -9.12
N CYS A 813 16.67 -8.92 -8.02
CA CYS A 813 16.65 -10.39 -7.93
C CYS A 813 15.25 -10.98 -7.77
N SER A 814 14.19 -10.15 -7.71
CA SER A 814 12.82 -10.64 -7.61
C SER A 814 12.36 -11.36 -8.89
N HIS A 815 11.38 -12.26 -8.75
CA HIS A 815 10.80 -12.99 -9.86
C HIS A 815 10.18 -12.06 -10.90
N GLU A 816 9.54 -10.96 -10.48
CA GLU A 816 8.94 -9.96 -11.39
C GLU A 816 10.00 -9.35 -12.32
N GLU A 817 11.08 -8.80 -11.76
CA GLU A 817 12.17 -8.18 -12.54
C GLU A 817 12.98 -9.21 -13.34
N THR A 818 13.10 -10.43 -12.83
CA THR A 818 13.82 -11.52 -13.50
C THR A 818 13.05 -12.02 -14.72
N GLU A 819 11.73 -12.18 -14.65
CA GLU A 819 10.91 -12.52 -15.82
C GLU A 819 10.81 -11.34 -16.81
N ALA A 820 10.65 -10.11 -16.34
CA ALA A 820 10.61 -8.93 -17.21
C ALA A 820 11.90 -8.81 -18.04
N GLY A 821 13.06 -8.91 -17.38
CA GLY A 821 14.37 -8.81 -18.01
C GLY A 821 14.81 -9.99 -18.88
N LYS A 822 14.01 -11.07 -19.02
CA LYS A 822 14.25 -12.10 -20.05
C LYS A 822 14.00 -11.58 -21.47
N ASN A 823 13.08 -10.63 -21.62
CA ASN A 823 12.69 -10.06 -22.91
C ASN A 823 13.62 -8.92 -23.35
N ASP A 824 14.39 -8.35 -22.41
CA ASP A 824 15.41 -7.33 -22.68
C ASP A 824 16.65 -7.55 -21.79
N PRO A 825 17.60 -8.40 -22.23
CA PRO A 825 18.85 -8.62 -21.50
C PRO A 825 19.72 -7.36 -21.38
N HIS A 826 19.63 -6.42 -22.33
CA HIS A 826 20.45 -5.20 -22.33
C HIS A 826 19.97 -4.22 -21.26
N ALA A 827 18.66 -3.99 -21.14
CA ALA A 827 18.10 -3.22 -20.04
C ALA A 827 18.36 -3.88 -18.68
N ARG A 828 18.35 -5.21 -18.59
CA ARG A 828 18.69 -5.92 -17.34
C ARG A 828 20.17 -5.76 -16.95
N ILE A 829 21.09 -5.71 -17.92
CA ILE A 829 22.51 -5.40 -17.66
C ILE A 829 22.65 -3.95 -17.19
N ALA A 830 22.08 -2.98 -17.92
CA ALA A 830 22.16 -1.57 -17.55
C ALA A 830 21.58 -1.27 -16.15
N ALA A 831 20.47 -1.93 -15.77
CA ALA A 831 19.88 -1.82 -14.44
C ALA A 831 20.81 -2.36 -13.34
N ALA A 832 21.56 -3.43 -13.61
CA ALA A 832 22.53 -3.99 -12.68
C ALA A 832 23.80 -3.14 -12.57
N ASP A 833 24.26 -2.53 -13.66
CA ASP A 833 25.42 -1.63 -13.64
C ASP A 833 25.09 -0.32 -12.89
N ALA A 834 23.88 0.22 -13.01
CA ALA A 834 23.41 1.32 -12.15
C ALA A 834 23.38 0.94 -10.66
N LEU A 835 22.99 -0.30 -10.32
CA LEU A 835 23.05 -0.81 -8.94
C LEU A 835 24.49 -1.01 -8.45
N ARG A 836 25.43 -1.42 -9.33
CA ARG A 836 26.87 -1.46 -9.01
C ARG A 836 27.42 -0.07 -8.77
N GLU A 837 27.11 0.91 -9.61
CA GLU A 837 27.55 2.30 -9.43
C GLU A 837 27.06 2.87 -8.10
N MET A 838 25.80 2.61 -7.73
CA MET A 838 25.23 3.00 -6.44
C MET A 838 25.98 2.38 -5.25
N LEU A 839 26.37 1.10 -5.34
CA LEU A 839 27.16 0.39 -4.32
C LEU A 839 28.60 0.93 -4.23
N GLU A 840 29.26 1.18 -5.36
CA GLU A 840 30.59 1.81 -5.39
C GLU A 840 30.54 3.27 -4.91
N ASN A 841 29.44 3.98 -5.17
CA ASN A 841 29.27 5.34 -4.65
C ASN A 841 29.18 5.32 -3.12
N TRP A 842 28.37 4.44 -2.53
CA TRP A 842 28.37 4.22 -1.08
C TRP A 842 29.78 3.90 -0.54
N ARG A 843 30.49 2.99 -1.21
CA ARG A 843 31.86 2.59 -0.82
C ARG A 843 32.86 3.75 -0.82
N ARG A 844 32.72 4.74 -1.71
CA ARG A 844 33.56 5.96 -1.75
C ARG A 844 33.38 6.89 -0.55
N HIS A 845 32.22 6.86 0.12
CA HIS A 845 31.91 7.72 1.27
C HIS A 845 32.23 7.05 2.62
N LEU A 846 32.83 5.86 2.62
CA LEU A 846 33.17 5.14 3.86
C LEU A 846 34.38 5.76 4.56
N THR A 847 34.22 5.99 5.87
CA THR A 847 35.21 6.62 6.73
C THR A 847 36.29 5.62 7.22
N ALA A 848 37.27 6.08 8.00
CA ALA A 848 38.42 5.25 8.40
C ALA A 848 38.03 4.02 9.26
N GLU A 849 36.92 4.09 10.01
CA GLU A 849 36.38 3.02 10.85
C GLU A 849 35.88 1.81 10.05
N PHE A 850 35.72 1.95 8.74
CA PHE A 850 35.38 0.89 7.80
C PHE A 850 36.63 0.13 7.29
N GLN A 851 37.85 0.58 7.58
CA GLN A 851 39.05 -0.09 7.10
C GLN A 851 39.35 -1.37 7.89
N PRO A 852 39.82 -2.46 7.24
CA PRO A 852 40.28 -3.65 7.92
C PRO A 852 41.44 -3.39 8.87
N LEU A 853 41.35 -3.94 10.08
CA LEU A 853 42.40 -3.96 11.08
C LEU A 853 43.30 -5.20 10.90
N PRO A 854 44.59 -5.15 11.28
CA PRO A 854 45.47 -6.32 11.25
C PRO A 854 44.92 -7.48 12.09
N PHE A 855 44.85 -8.66 11.48
CA PHE A 855 44.40 -9.90 12.11
C PHE A 855 45.36 -11.05 11.76
N PRO A 856 45.70 -11.96 12.68
CA PRO A 856 46.61 -13.07 12.39
C PRO A 856 45.94 -14.12 11.48
N SER A 857 46.48 -14.30 10.27
CA SER A 857 46.08 -15.36 9.33
C SER A 857 46.93 -16.61 9.51
N SER A 858 46.30 -17.79 9.58
CA SER A 858 46.95 -19.09 9.55
C SER A 858 47.15 -19.59 8.10
N PRO A 859 48.24 -20.32 7.77
CA PRO A 859 48.35 -21.05 6.51
C PRO A 859 47.25 -22.11 6.29
N ASP A 860 46.58 -22.55 7.35
CA ASP A 860 45.47 -23.51 7.30
C ASP A 860 44.10 -22.87 7.03
N ASP A 861 43.99 -21.53 7.09
CA ASP A 861 42.73 -20.80 6.91
C ASP A 861 42.16 -20.99 5.50
N ILE A 862 40.85 -21.19 5.42
CA ILE A 862 40.14 -21.45 4.15
C ILE A 862 39.88 -20.15 3.37
N PHE A 863 39.69 -19.06 4.12
CA PHE A 863 39.50 -17.72 3.62
C PHE A 863 40.42 -16.78 4.40
N GLU A 864 40.93 -15.74 3.73
CA GLU A 864 41.69 -14.66 4.37
C GLU A 864 40.82 -13.98 5.45
N PRO A 865 41.20 -13.99 6.74
CA PRO A 865 40.41 -13.35 7.78
C PRO A 865 40.42 -11.83 7.63
N ILE A 866 39.25 -11.19 7.74
CA ILE A 866 39.09 -9.74 7.58
C ILE A 866 38.38 -9.20 8.81
N TRP A 867 39.11 -8.47 9.65
CA TRP A 867 38.57 -7.89 10.87
C TRP A 867 38.26 -6.41 10.68
N ILE A 868 37.00 -6.01 10.91
CA ILE A 868 36.56 -4.60 10.90
C ILE A 868 35.80 -4.38 12.20
N ASN A 869 36.04 -3.24 12.85
CA ASN A 869 35.50 -2.92 14.17
C ASN A 869 34.97 -1.47 14.21
N PRO A 870 33.71 -1.21 14.62
CA PRO A 870 32.78 -2.13 15.25
C PRO A 870 32.18 -3.20 14.32
N PRO A 871 31.73 -4.35 14.85
CA PRO A 871 31.20 -5.46 14.04
C PRO A 871 30.05 -5.11 13.10
N ALA A 872 29.21 -4.13 13.44
CA ALA A 872 28.16 -3.62 12.57
C ALA A 872 28.70 -3.08 11.22
N PHE A 873 29.90 -2.51 11.21
CA PHE A 873 30.53 -2.00 9.99
C PHE A 873 31.12 -3.15 9.15
N ALA A 874 31.58 -4.22 9.79
CA ALA A 874 31.95 -5.47 9.11
C ALA A 874 30.73 -6.13 8.43
N VAL A 875 29.58 -6.17 9.11
CA VAL A 875 28.32 -6.65 8.53
C VAL A 875 27.88 -5.79 7.34
N ALA A 876 28.04 -4.46 7.41
CA ALA A 876 27.75 -3.58 6.28
C ALA A 876 28.60 -3.92 5.03
N PHE A 877 29.87 -4.34 5.20
CA PHE A 877 30.66 -4.89 4.10
C PHE A 877 30.21 -6.26 3.63
N GLN A 878 29.83 -7.18 4.51
CA GLN A 878 29.24 -8.46 4.09
C GLN A 878 28.01 -8.22 3.23
N ILE A 879 27.14 -7.29 3.63
CA ILE A 879 25.94 -6.87 2.87
C ILE A 879 26.32 -6.28 1.50
N TYR A 880 27.34 -5.43 1.42
CA TYR A 880 27.88 -4.92 0.15
C TYR A 880 28.41 -6.06 -0.75
N TYR A 881 29.27 -6.96 -0.24
CA TYR A 881 29.79 -8.07 -1.05
C TYR A 881 28.70 -9.09 -1.44
N CYS A 882 27.72 -9.36 -0.58
CA CYS A 882 26.51 -10.14 -0.91
C CYS A 882 25.67 -9.47 -2.00
N SER A 883 25.56 -8.14 -1.99
CA SER A 883 24.92 -7.37 -3.06
C SER A 883 25.62 -7.60 -4.40
N HIS A 884 26.97 -7.57 -4.43
CA HIS A 884 27.73 -7.92 -5.64
C HIS A 884 27.57 -9.39 -6.05
N ILE A 885 27.56 -10.36 -5.12
CA ILE A 885 27.31 -11.78 -5.42
C ILE A 885 25.95 -11.94 -6.10
N LEU A 886 24.88 -11.39 -5.53
CA LEU A 886 23.54 -11.50 -6.08
C LEU A 886 23.41 -10.84 -7.47
N LEU A 887 24.02 -9.67 -7.70
CA LEU A 887 24.09 -9.07 -9.03
C LEU A 887 24.85 -9.98 -10.02
N LEU A 888 26.02 -10.52 -9.63
CA LEU A 888 26.82 -11.40 -10.48
C LEU A 888 26.15 -12.77 -10.76
N MET A 889 25.21 -13.21 -9.92
CA MET A 889 24.38 -14.40 -10.15
C MET A 889 23.16 -14.15 -11.03
N ASN A 890 22.65 -12.91 -11.10
CA ASN A 890 21.35 -12.59 -11.72
C ASN A 890 21.44 -11.70 -12.98
N VAL A 891 22.66 -11.32 -13.39
CA VAL A 891 22.95 -10.57 -14.62
C VAL A 891 23.24 -11.53 -15.79
N PRO A 892 22.58 -11.37 -16.96
CA PRO A 892 22.90 -12.13 -18.17
C PRO A 892 24.35 -11.90 -18.63
N VAL A 893 25.05 -12.98 -19.00
CA VAL A 893 26.37 -12.90 -19.65
C VAL A 893 26.16 -13.01 -21.16
N LEU A 894 26.41 -11.93 -21.91
CA LEU A 894 26.24 -11.89 -23.37
C LEU A 894 27.55 -12.17 -24.14
N GLY A 895 28.71 -12.00 -23.52
CA GLY A 895 29.99 -12.40 -24.10
C GLY A 895 30.27 -13.90 -23.95
N GLY A 896 31.29 -14.36 -24.68
CA GLY A 896 31.72 -15.76 -24.66
C GLY A 896 32.38 -16.20 -23.34
N LEU A 897 32.95 -17.42 -23.37
CA LEU A 897 33.49 -18.12 -22.21
C LEU A 897 34.43 -17.28 -21.34
N GLU A 898 35.24 -16.40 -21.93
CA GLU A 898 36.15 -15.50 -21.19
C GLU A 898 35.40 -14.54 -20.23
N GLN A 899 34.32 -13.90 -20.69
CA GLN A 899 33.54 -13.00 -19.84
C GLN A 899 32.81 -13.78 -18.74
N TYR A 900 32.29 -14.96 -19.05
CA TYR A 900 31.71 -15.86 -18.05
C TYR A 900 32.75 -16.27 -16.98
N THR A 901 33.97 -16.61 -17.39
CA THR A 901 35.08 -16.94 -16.48
C THR A 901 35.50 -15.73 -15.64
N GLN A 902 35.54 -14.52 -16.21
CA GLN A 902 35.83 -13.29 -15.46
C GLN A 902 34.73 -12.96 -14.44
N GLN A 903 33.45 -13.12 -14.82
CA GLN A 903 32.31 -12.94 -13.92
C GLN A 903 32.31 -13.96 -12.77
N ARG A 904 32.58 -15.24 -13.08
CA ARG A 904 32.73 -16.30 -12.07
C ARG A 904 33.92 -16.06 -11.14
N LYS A 905 35.04 -15.52 -11.64
CA LYS A 905 36.19 -15.10 -10.82
C LYS A 905 35.79 -13.98 -9.84
N ARG A 906 35.19 -12.88 -10.32
CA ARG A 906 34.74 -11.75 -9.48
C ARG A 906 33.74 -12.20 -8.42
N LEU A 907 32.82 -13.09 -8.78
CA LEU A 907 31.84 -13.66 -7.85
C LEU A 907 32.53 -14.43 -6.71
N MET A 908 33.54 -15.25 -7.03
CA MET A 908 34.33 -15.97 -6.02
C MET A 908 35.20 -15.04 -5.17
N GLU A 909 35.71 -13.93 -5.73
CA GLU A 909 36.39 -12.89 -4.95
C GLU A 909 35.44 -12.26 -3.92
N CYS A 910 34.19 -11.95 -4.29
CA CYS A 910 33.19 -11.46 -3.34
C CYS A 910 32.82 -12.49 -2.27
N VAL A 911 32.63 -13.78 -2.65
CA VAL A 911 32.39 -14.88 -1.69
C VAL A 911 33.50 -14.95 -0.64
N LYS A 912 34.76 -14.93 -1.07
CA LYS A 912 35.92 -14.96 -0.16
C LYS A 912 35.93 -13.77 0.81
N LYS A 913 35.52 -12.57 0.37
CA LYS A 913 35.42 -11.40 1.26
C LYS A 913 34.25 -11.49 2.25
N VAL A 914 33.10 -12.07 1.88
CA VAL A 914 32.00 -12.33 2.85
C VAL A 914 32.43 -13.33 3.92
N CYS A 915 33.03 -14.44 3.51
CA CYS A 915 33.46 -15.51 4.43
C CYS A 915 34.63 -15.08 5.32
N GLY A 916 35.61 -14.34 4.78
CA GLY A 916 36.73 -13.78 5.53
C GLY A 916 36.29 -12.81 6.64
N ILE A 917 35.25 -12.02 6.42
CA ILE A 917 34.62 -11.21 7.48
C ILE A 917 33.85 -12.12 8.46
N GLY A 918 33.16 -13.14 7.96
CA GLY A 918 32.42 -14.10 8.78
C GLY A 918 33.30 -14.87 9.78
N MET A 919 34.58 -15.08 9.46
CA MET A 919 35.57 -15.70 10.36
C MET A 919 35.95 -14.80 11.56
N THR A 920 35.81 -13.47 11.46
CA THR A 920 36.17 -12.55 12.57
C THR A 920 34.94 -12.06 13.35
N LEU A 921 33.75 -12.11 12.73
CA LEU A 921 32.46 -11.85 13.37
C LEU A 921 32.10 -12.94 14.39
N SER A 922 32.57 -12.72 15.62
CA SER A 922 32.39 -13.57 16.80
C SER A 922 31.34 -13.04 17.77
N ASP A 923 30.83 -11.82 17.57
CA ASP A 923 29.89 -11.16 18.46
C ASP A 923 28.44 -11.67 18.28
N TYR A 924 27.69 -11.64 19.38
CA TYR A 924 26.26 -12.02 19.40
C TYR A 924 25.37 -11.08 18.56
N PRO A 925 25.55 -9.74 18.56
CA PRO A 925 24.73 -8.82 17.76
C PRO A 925 24.75 -9.04 16.24
N SER A 926 25.93 -9.21 15.65
CA SER A 926 26.10 -9.38 14.19
C SER A 926 25.55 -10.69 13.65
N SER A 927 25.50 -11.74 14.48
CA SER A 927 25.40 -13.14 14.07
C SER A 927 24.15 -13.45 13.22
N VAL A 928 23.04 -12.74 13.45
CA VAL A 928 21.81 -12.87 12.65
C VAL A 928 22.06 -12.50 11.19
N LEU A 929 22.53 -11.28 10.90
CA LEU A 929 22.81 -10.83 9.53
C LEU A 929 24.04 -11.51 8.92
N CYS A 930 25.05 -11.85 9.75
CA CYS A 930 26.20 -12.63 9.31
C CYS A 930 25.77 -13.99 8.74
N SER A 931 24.84 -14.70 9.41
CA SER A 931 24.31 -15.98 8.92
C SER A 931 23.59 -15.86 7.58
N GLN A 932 22.85 -14.77 7.36
CA GLN A 932 22.17 -14.49 6.08
C GLN A 932 23.19 -14.26 4.95
N CYS A 933 24.25 -13.49 5.24
CA CYS A 933 25.33 -13.22 4.29
C CYS A 933 26.13 -14.48 3.95
N LEU A 934 26.49 -15.28 4.96
CA LEU A 934 27.17 -16.56 4.79
C LEU A 934 26.33 -17.56 3.97
N PHE A 935 25.02 -17.60 4.17
CA PHE A 935 24.13 -18.43 3.34
C PHE A 935 24.19 -18.01 1.87
N ILE A 936 24.06 -16.70 1.58
CA ILE A 936 24.14 -16.16 0.21
C ILE A 936 25.50 -16.45 -0.44
N ALA A 937 26.60 -16.27 0.30
CA ALA A 937 27.95 -16.58 -0.16
C ALA A 937 28.20 -18.10 -0.33
N GLY A 938 27.43 -18.94 0.36
CA GLY A 938 27.49 -20.39 0.26
C GLY A 938 26.83 -20.97 -1.00
N ILE A 939 25.75 -20.35 -1.50
CA ILE A 939 24.97 -20.86 -2.66
C ILE A 939 25.85 -21.22 -3.88
N PRO A 940 26.82 -20.38 -4.33
CA PRO A 940 27.65 -20.69 -5.48
C PRO A 940 28.85 -21.63 -5.22
N LEU A 941 29.07 -22.10 -3.98
CA LEU A 941 30.28 -22.87 -3.64
C LEU A 941 30.21 -24.34 -4.08
N GLU A 942 31.02 -24.69 -5.09
CA GLU A 942 31.24 -26.06 -5.55
C GLU A 942 32.31 -26.82 -4.75
N ASN A 943 33.27 -26.12 -4.13
CA ASN A 943 34.39 -26.73 -3.41
C ASN A 943 33.98 -27.23 -2.02
N SER A 944 34.16 -28.52 -1.76
CA SER A 944 33.78 -29.18 -0.50
C SER A 944 34.47 -28.59 0.75
N ARG A 945 35.74 -28.13 0.66
CA ARG A 945 36.45 -27.53 1.81
C ARG A 945 35.95 -26.11 2.12
N GLU A 946 35.70 -25.31 1.08
CA GLU A 946 35.11 -23.96 1.20
C GLU A 946 33.65 -24.05 1.68
N ARG A 947 32.81 -24.94 1.10
CA ARG A 947 31.42 -25.16 1.51
C ARG A 947 31.33 -25.69 2.93
N LYS A 948 32.22 -26.61 3.37
CA LYS A 948 32.28 -27.02 4.79
C LYS A 948 32.57 -25.83 5.70
N CYS A 949 33.58 -25.01 5.40
CA CYS A 949 33.91 -23.85 6.23
C CYS A 949 32.72 -22.88 6.37
N VAL A 950 31.96 -22.64 5.31
CA VAL A 950 30.72 -21.84 5.39
C VAL A 950 29.65 -22.51 6.26
N LEU A 951 29.50 -23.84 6.20
CA LEU A 951 28.59 -24.57 7.08
C LEU A 951 29.01 -24.48 8.56
N ASP A 952 30.30 -24.64 8.85
CA ASP A 952 30.86 -24.51 10.20
C ASP A 952 30.65 -23.08 10.75
N LEU A 953 30.80 -22.04 9.91
CA LEU A 953 30.53 -20.64 10.27
C LEU A 953 29.03 -20.34 10.46
N LEU A 954 28.15 -20.95 9.66
CA LEU A 954 26.70 -20.86 9.83
C LEU A 954 26.25 -21.50 11.15
N GLU A 955 26.82 -22.66 11.49
CA GLU A 955 26.58 -23.32 12.77
C GLU A 955 27.09 -22.47 13.95
N ALA A 956 28.26 -21.83 13.82
CA ALA A 956 28.75 -20.89 14.83
C ALA A 956 27.82 -19.66 15.02
N CYS A 957 27.24 -19.12 13.95
CA CYS A 957 26.26 -18.04 14.04
C CYS A 957 24.93 -18.50 14.67
N HIS A 958 24.48 -19.72 14.34
CA HIS A 958 23.28 -20.33 14.92
C HIS A 958 23.46 -20.61 16.42
N ASN A 959 24.56 -21.24 16.84
CA ASN A 959 24.86 -21.51 18.24
C ASN A 959 24.99 -20.24 19.10
N ARG A 960 25.39 -19.10 18.50
CA ARG A 960 25.36 -17.80 19.19
C ARG A 960 23.96 -17.20 19.28
N SER A 961 23.14 -17.29 18.23
CA SER A 961 21.91 -16.49 18.10
C SER A 961 20.58 -17.26 18.30
N GLY A 962 20.60 -18.59 18.27
CA GLY A 962 19.38 -19.42 18.25
C GLY A 962 18.53 -19.27 16.99
N TRP A 963 18.99 -18.54 15.96
CA TRP A 963 18.24 -18.23 14.75
C TRP A 963 18.94 -18.74 13.47
N PRO A 964 18.18 -19.11 12.42
CA PRO A 964 16.77 -19.47 12.43
C PRO A 964 16.54 -20.89 13.00
N VAL A 965 15.31 -21.20 13.40
CA VAL A 965 14.91 -22.51 13.98
C VAL A 965 15.29 -23.70 13.10
N LYS A 966 15.24 -23.52 11.77
CA LYS A 966 15.83 -24.46 10.81
C LYS A 966 17.21 -23.92 10.46
N PRO A 967 18.32 -24.61 10.79
CA PRO A 967 19.65 -24.09 10.53
C PRO A 967 19.86 -23.84 9.04
N LEU A 968 20.34 -22.66 8.67
CA LEU A 968 20.63 -22.32 7.27
C LEU A 968 21.68 -23.27 6.65
N GLY A 969 22.52 -23.89 7.47
CA GLY A 969 23.46 -24.94 7.06
C GLY A 969 22.81 -26.29 6.74
N GLU A 970 21.54 -26.54 7.05
CA GLU A 970 20.79 -27.69 6.51
C GLU A 970 20.16 -27.32 5.17
N GLU A 971 19.54 -26.15 5.07
CA GLU A 971 18.97 -25.63 3.83
C GLU A 971 20.02 -25.46 2.72
N LEU A 972 21.25 -25.09 3.08
CA LEU A 972 22.40 -24.98 2.17
C LEU A 972 23.05 -26.33 1.80
N LYS A 973 22.63 -27.46 2.39
CA LYS A 973 23.10 -28.81 1.98
C LYS A 973 22.23 -29.44 0.89
N LEU A 974 21.00 -28.93 0.73
CA LEU A 974 20.06 -29.32 -0.32
C LEU A 974 20.42 -28.71 -1.69
#